data_AF-A0A525VJ28-F1
#
_entry.id   AF-A0A525VJ28-F1
#
_cell.length_a   1.000
_cell.length_b   1.000
_cell.length_c   1.000
_cell.angle_alpha   90.00
_cell.angle_beta   90.00
_cell.angle_gamma   90.00
#
_symmetry.space_group_name_H-M   'P 1'
#
loop_
_entity.id
_entity.type
_entity.pdbx_description
1 polymer ?
#
loop_
_entity_poly.entity_id
_entity_poly.type
_entity_poly.pdbx_seq_one_letter_code
_entity_poly.pdbx_strand_id
1 'polypeptide(L)'
;MNRFLLLLFSAPLLIWLPSCSALQGLYASTDSLPAPHSHMRQSALDRLTPTVRKDFEQLTGSRHRDLRAEHATVEKIPAQFKRRLVIETLKQPWDGLTELERQGLALADMAKGGAINLPALLDALEAGMDRTSAFSQPVPLPTSFTHEDLLAFMIGSLEQASLHREKALTNLTEAERHFLFLHAQSITEHFIPQISSLSNQASAQVKANLRFAELLEKQVDYASLLASAQVLARLANEPWLHQAAATWTIPLPVSAVPPGVTGDVLLVQKTSYGLIIIGGPGPNTYEIEERVGLIIDLGGNDLYRGKIAASAHESQGNAVVIDLAGNDTYTGAPLGLATGRLGVGLLIDHDGDDVYQLDMGSGGAGFGGLGILFDAKGNDVYTGNRLTQGAAIGGLGLLLDGAGNDRYTSHGFAIGFGGPLGVGAVIDIAGDDHYQCGDTYPSAYNSQDAATGKPGDPLYQYDCFGLGAGSGQRILTKTVEWQPYNLAGGLGILLDLEGRDHYDSANFSQGQGYFFGAGMKLDFDGDDEHQGARYGHGASAHFGVGLFIDQQGNDHYSSSGPFYNGGVAWDHSVSLMLDAEKGRDIYSFERSTGLGRADHGGWGLFIDEGGEDQYLATSGFGDSSEKSVAGFFDLEGKDIYTSPSTSSTPADARPTDGRRIFYPQGGAFVDR
;
A
#
# COMPACT_ATOMS: atom_id res chain seq x y z
N MET A 1 31.82 -24.86 66.21
CA MET A 1 30.53 -24.76 66.93
C MET A 1 29.41 -24.89 65.89
N ASN A 2 28.58 -25.91 66.08
CA ASN A 2 27.22 -26.17 65.57
C ASN A 2 26.86 -26.03 64.07
N ARG A 3 26.74 -27.22 63.47
CA ARG A 3 25.74 -27.73 62.51
C ARG A 3 24.40 -26.96 62.42
N PHE A 4 23.80 -26.89 61.22
CA PHE A 4 22.57 -27.63 60.90
C PHE A 4 22.30 -27.74 59.38
N LEU A 5 21.93 -28.96 58.98
CA LEU A 5 21.40 -29.45 57.69
C LEU A 5 19.91 -29.07 57.55
N LEU A 6 19.37 -28.96 56.32
CA LEU A 6 18.14 -29.66 55.84
C LEU A 6 17.72 -29.27 54.40
N LEU A 7 18.18 -30.05 53.42
CA LEU A 7 17.43 -30.91 52.49
C LEU A 7 15.87 -30.86 52.51
N LEU A 8 15.19 -30.60 51.36
CA LEU A 8 14.30 -31.54 50.62
C LEU A 8 13.20 -30.91 49.70
N PHE A 9 13.16 -31.46 48.47
CA PHE A 9 11.99 -31.88 47.64
C PHE A 9 11.12 -30.94 46.76
N SER A 10 11.27 -31.17 45.45
CA SER A 10 10.26 -31.52 44.39
C SER A 10 9.29 -30.51 43.75
N ALA A 11 9.35 -30.56 42.41
CA ALA A 11 8.30 -30.53 41.36
C ALA A 11 8.00 -29.21 40.64
N PRO A 12 7.92 -29.21 39.29
CA PRO A 12 7.70 -28.02 38.47
C PRO A 12 6.20 -27.74 38.31
N LEU A 13 5.78 -26.49 38.50
CA LEU A 13 4.51 -26.00 37.99
C LEU A 13 4.77 -25.32 36.64
N LEU A 14 4.44 -26.03 35.56
CA LEU A 14 4.11 -25.44 34.27
C LEU A 14 2.81 -24.64 34.45
N ILE A 15 2.89 -23.32 34.39
CA ILE A 15 1.74 -22.46 34.12
C ILE A 15 2.14 -21.52 32.97
N TRP A 16 1.26 -21.53 31.97
CA TRP A 16 1.26 -20.74 30.75
C TRP A 16 1.39 -19.24 31.01
N LEU A 17 2.24 -18.57 30.22
CA LEU A 17 2.11 -17.14 29.91
C LEU A 17 2.26 -16.95 28.38
N PRO A 18 1.39 -16.15 27.74
CA PRO A 18 1.50 -15.86 26.32
C PRO A 18 2.65 -14.89 26.09
N SER A 19 3.45 -15.23 25.09
CA SER A 19 4.58 -14.48 24.54
C SER A 19 4.13 -13.22 23.80
N CYS A 20 4.54 -12.05 24.28
CA CYS A 20 4.74 -10.83 23.50
C CYS A 20 5.51 -9.82 24.37
N SER A 21 6.80 -9.61 24.06
CA SER A 21 7.65 -8.45 24.47
C SER A 21 9.16 -8.75 24.49
N ALA A 22 9.61 -10.01 24.42
CA ALA A 22 11.04 -10.32 24.62
C ALA A 22 11.90 -10.40 23.35
N LEU A 23 11.35 -10.15 22.16
CA LEU A 23 12.09 -10.21 20.88
C LEU A 23 12.50 -8.83 20.31
N GLN A 24 12.02 -7.72 20.88
CA GLN A 24 12.45 -6.38 20.49
C GLN A 24 13.84 -5.98 21.04
N GLY A 25 14.43 -6.79 21.94
CA GLY A 25 15.68 -6.46 22.63
C GLY A 25 16.98 -6.99 22.01
N LEU A 26 16.95 -7.67 20.86
CA LEU A 26 18.12 -8.39 20.32
C LEU A 26 18.80 -7.77 19.08
N TYR A 27 18.30 -6.64 18.56
CA TYR A 27 18.93 -5.93 17.42
C TYR A 27 19.51 -4.54 17.76
N ALA A 28 19.52 -4.16 19.05
CA ALA A 28 20.15 -2.92 19.48
C ALA A 28 21.64 -3.14 19.81
N SER A 29 22.50 -3.23 18.79
CA SER A 29 23.90 -2.76 18.88
C SER A 29 24.59 -2.75 17.51
N THR A 30 24.74 -1.58 16.89
CA THR A 30 26.00 -0.82 16.85
C THR A 30 25.81 0.48 16.05
N ASP A 31 25.93 1.59 16.80
CA ASP A 31 26.08 3.02 16.48
C ASP A 31 26.07 3.53 15.03
N SER A 32 25.01 4.27 14.69
CA SER A 32 25.02 5.74 14.68
C SER A 32 23.66 6.26 15.16
N LEU A 33 23.62 7.04 16.24
CA LEU A 33 22.38 7.70 16.68
C LEU A 33 21.99 8.78 15.65
N PRO A 34 20.83 8.69 14.97
CA PRO A 34 20.34 9.77 14.13
C PRO A 34 19.83 10.93 14.99
N ALA A 35 19.68 12.11 14.38
CA ALA A 35 19.35 13.36 15.06
C ALA A 35 18.10 13.28 15.97
N PRO A 36 17.99 14.08 17.05
CA PRO A 36 16.93 13.98 18.06
C PRO A 36 15.50 14.36 17.62
N HIS A 37 15.27 14.58 16.32
CA HIS A 37 14.04 15.15 15.76
C HIS A 37 13.63 14.44 14.46
N SER A 38 13.50 13.12 14.48
CA SER A 38 12.90 12.41 13.35
C SER A 38 11.39 12.39 13.54
N HIS A 39 10.66 13.21 12.77
CA HIS A 39 9.20 13.30 12.77
C HIS A 39 8.54 11.94 12.50
N MET A 40 9.22 11.07 11.73
CA MET A 40 8.89 9.66 11.50
C MET A 40 8.83 8.77 12.77
N ARG A 41 9.19 9.27 13.96
CA ARG A 41 9.12 8.48 15.21
C ARG A 41 8.06 8.93 16.19
N GLN A 42 7.39 10.05 15.93
CA GLN A 42 6.34 10.55 16.81
C GLN A 42 5.01 10.58 16.08
N SER A 43 4.05 9.79 16.56
CA SER A 43 2.67 9.87 16.08
C SER A 43 2.09 11.25 16.34
N ALA A 44 1.64 11.90 15.28
CA ALA A 44 0.92 13.17 15.33
C ALA A 44 -0.45 12.96 15.97
N LEU A 45 -1.10 11.81 15.74
CA LEU A 45 -2.37 11.50 16.43
C LEU A 45 -2.19 11.33 17.94
N ASP A 46 -1.12 10.68 18.42
CA ASP A 46 -0.84 10.58 19.87
C ASP A 46 -0.67 11.97 20.51
N ARG A 47 -0.09 12.92 19.76
CA ARG A 47 0.15 14.30 20.20
C ARG A 47 -1.14 15.13 20.23
N LEU A 48 -1.97 15.03 19.19
CA LEU A 48 -3.14 15.91 19.00
C LEU A 48 -4.44 15.33 19.58
N THR A 49 -4.60 14.01 19.59
CA THR A 49 -5.81 13.32 20.07
C THR A 49 -6.25 13.76 21.47
N PRO A 50 -5.37 13.88 22.49
CA PRO A 50 -5.80 14.27 23.85
C PRO A 50 -6.57 15.60 23.89
N THR A 51 -6.22 16.52 23.00
CA THR A 51 -6.80 17.85 22.90
C THR A 51 -8.05 17.85 22.03
N VAL A 52 -7.97 17.29 20.82
CA VAL A 52 -9.07 17.32 19.84
C VAL A 52 -10.22 16.39 20.25
N ARG A 53 -9.91 15.18 20.70
CA ARG A 53 -10.93 14.16 21.07
C ARG A 53 -11.91 14.68 22.11
N LYS A 54 -11.40 15.35 23.13
CA LYS A 54 -12.23 15.88 24.22
C LYS A 54 -13.25 16.87 23.68
N ASP A 55 -12.80 17.84 22.89
CA ASP A 55 -13.69 18.85 22.32
C ASP A 55 -14.65 18.19 21.33
N PHE A 56 -14.14 17.36 20.42
CA PHE A 56 -14.96 16.67 19.42
C PHE A 56 -16.09 15.83 20.03
N GLU A 57 -15.79 14.96 20.99
CA GLU A 57 -16.80 14.12 21.65
C GLU A 57 -17.78 14.95 22.50
N GLN A 58 -17.31 16.04 23.13
CA GLN A 58 -18.17 16.93 23.91
C GLN A 58 -19.16 17.67 23.00
N LEU A 59 -18.70 18.17 21.86
CA LEU A 59 -19.48 19.00 20.94
C LEU A 59 -20.48 18.18 20.12
N THR A 60 -20.08 16.99 19.67
CA THR A 60 -20.95 16.06 18.94
C THR A 60 -21.90 15.30 19.87
N GLY A 61 -21.58 15.23 21.17
CA GLY A 61 -22.51 14.93 22.25
C GLY A 61 -23.19 13.56 22.14
N SER A 62 -24.52 13.53 22.15
CA SER A 62 -25.27 12.26 22.08
C SER A 62 -25.15 11.56 20.73
N ARG A 63 -24.97 12.31 19.63
CA ARG A 63 -24.84 11.72 18.29
C ARG A 63 -23.61 10.85 18.16
N HIS A 64 -22.49 11.26 18.76
CA HIS A 64 -21.29 10.42 18.81
C HIS A 64 -21.54 9.09 19.54
N ARG A 65 -22.28 9.11 20.65
CA ARG A 65 -22.65 7.88 21.38
C ARG A 65 -23.58 6.98 20.55
N ASP A 66 -24.57 7.58 19.89
CA ASP A 66 -25.52 6.85 19.05
C ASP A 66 -24.81 6.20 17.86
N LEU A 67 -23.92 6.96 17.20
CA LEU A 67 -23.11 6.45 16.10
C LEU A 67 -22.22 5.27 16.54
N ARG A 68 -21.53 5.41 17.68
CA ARG A 68 -20.73 4.31 18.24
C ARG A 68 -21.56 3.07 18.56
N ALA A 69 -22.81 3.24 18.99
CA ALA A 69 -23.72 2.12 19.22
C ALA A 69 -24.12 1.42 17.90
N GLU A 70 -24.28 2.16 16.80
CA GLU A 70 -24.51 1.56 15.47
C GLU A 70 -23.25 0.82 14.99
N HIS A 71 -22.10 1.47 15.09
CA HIS A 71 -20.81 0.92 14.68
C HIS A 71 -20.39 -0.30 15.50
N ALA A 72 -20.91 -0.47 16.73
CA ALA A 72 -20.67 -1.67 17.53
C ALA A 72 -21.11 -2.98 16.84
N THR A 73 -21.97 -2.91 15.81
CA THR A 73 -22.52 -4.07 15.11
C THR A 73 -21.99 -4.30 13.69
N VAL A 74 -20.97 -3.54 13.24
CA VAL A 74 -20.43 -3.61 11.86
C VAL A 74 -19.96 -5.00 11.44
N GLU A 75 -19.55 -5.83 12.39
CA GLU A 75 -19.19 -7.24 12.16
C GLU A 75 -20.32 -8.06 11.52
N LYS A 76 -21.58 -7.70 11.80
CA LYS A 76 -22.79 -8.38 11.30
C LYS A 76 -23.15 -7.99 9.87
N ILE A 77 -22.55 -6.92 9.33
CA ILE A 77 -22.80 -6.49 7.96
C ILE A 77 -22.21 -7.53 7.00
N PRO A 78 -22.94 -8.02 5.98
CA PRO A 78 -22.43 -9.09 5.12
C PRO A 78 -21.22 -8.68 4.26
N ALA A 79 -20.06 -9.21 4.59
CA ALA A 79 -18.85 -9.26 3.77
C ALA A 79 -17.93 -10.35 4.33
N GLN A 80 -17.31 -11.13 3.44
CA GLN A 80 -16.33 -12.14 3.82
C GLN A 80 -14.98 -11.50 4.12
N PHE A 81 -14.23 -12.14 5.02
CA PHE A 81 -12.82 -11.83 5.30
C PHE A 81 -12.52 -10.39 5.76
N LYS A 82 -13.42 -9.80 6.57
CA LYS A 82 -13.16 -8.50 7.20
C LYS A 82 -11.90 -8.57 8.07
N ARG A 83 -11.02 -7.57 7.94
CA ARG A 83 -9.79 -7.46 8.75
C ARG A 83 -10.07 -6.90 10.14
N ARG A 84 -9.30 -7.34 11.13
CA ARG A 84 -9.48 -6.92 12.53
C ARG A 84 -9.27 -5.42 12.66
N LEU A 85 -8.17 -4.90 12.11
CA LEU A 85 -7.80 -3.48 12.13
C LEU A 85 -8.94 -2.58 11.64
N VAL A 86 -9.54 -2.92 10.50
CA VAL A 86 -10.69 -2.18 9.93
C VAL A 86 -11.89 -2.20 10.88
N ILE A 87 -12.25 -3.37 11.41
CA ILE A 87 -13.43 -3.51 12.29
C ILE A 87 -13.23 -2.80 13.62
N GLU A 88 -12.04 -2.86 14.18
CA GLU A 88 -11.68 -2.16 15.40
C GLU A 88 -11.68 -0.65 15.18
N THR A 89 -11.15 -0.16 14.05
CA THR A 89 -11.17 1.26 13.69
C THR A 89 -12.60 1.79 13.50
N LEU A 90 -13.46 1.05 12.80
CA LEU A 90 -14.87 1.43 12.65
C LEU A 90 -15.58 1.58 14.01
N LYS A 91 -15.22 0.74 15.00
CA LYS A 91 -15.80 0.78 16.35
C LYS A 91 -15.16 1.83 17.26
N GLN A 92 -13.84 2.00 17.17
CA GLN A 92 -13.00 2.89 17.96
C GLN A 92 -12.10 3.73 17.01
N PRO A 93 -12.65 4.79 16.38
CA PRO A 93 -11.93 5.56 15.37
C PRO A 93 -10.55 6.06 15.81
N TRP A 94 -10.49 6.71 16.97
CA TRP A 94 -9.23 7.25 17.51
C TRP A 94 -8.13 6.19 17.68
N ASP A 95 -8.47 5.06 18.32
CA ASP A 95 -7.49 4.03 18.64
C ASP A 95 -7.01 3.31 17.35
N GLY A 96 -7.94 3.04 16.42
CA GLY A 96 -7.62 2.36 15.17
C GLY A 96 -6.85 3.22 14.16
N LEU A 97 -7.19 4.50 14.03
CA LEU A 97 -6.44 5.44 13.18
C LEU A 97 -5.03 5.69 13.71
N THR A 98 -4.86 5.77 15.04
CA THR A 98 -3.54 5.87 15.68
C THR A 98 -2.69 4.61 15.42
N GLU A 99 -3.31 3.43 15.43
CA GLU A 99 -2.62 2.18 15.09
C GLU A 99 -2.18 2.14 13.61
N LEU A 100 -3.03 2.63 12.70
CA LEU A 100 -2.68 2.77 11.28
C LEU A 100 -1.47 3.70 11.09
N GLU A 101 -1.49 4.88 11.70
CA GLU A 101 -0.36 5.81 11.64
C GLU A 101 0.92 5.16 12.18
N ARG A 102 0.87 4.52 13.35
CA ARG A 102 2.04 3.84 13.94
C ARG A 102 2.58 2.73 13.04
N GLN A 103 1.70 2.02 12.34
CA GLN A 103 2.13 1.04 11.35
C GLN A 103 2.88 1.74 10.20
N GLY A 104 2.34 2.82 9.65
CA GLY A 104 3.01 3.60 8.61
C GLY A 104 4.38 4.16 9.04
N LEU A 105 4.47 4.71 10.24
CA LEU A 105 5.75 5.18 10.83
C LEU A 105 6.78 4.04 10.95
N ALA A 106 6.36 2.85 11.37
CA ALA A 106 7.24 1.70 11.48
C ALA A 106 7.71 1.20 10.10
N LEU A 107 6.83 1.23 9.09
CA LEU A 107 7.18 0.89 7.71
C LEU A 107 8.19 1.89 7.14
N ALA A 108 7.99 3.20 7.35
CA ALA A 108 8.92 4.25 6.94
C ALA A 108 10.32 4.08 7.56
N ASP A 109 10.42 3.86 8.88
CA ASP A 109 11.72 3.65 9.55
C ASP A 109 12.42 2.37 9.05
N MET A 110 11.68 1.30 8.74
CA MET A 110 12.25 0.09 8.16
C MET A 110 12.72 0.31 6.71
N ALA A 111 11.95 1.02 5.89
CA ALA A 111 12.24 1.29 4.49
C ALA A 111 13.59 1.99 4.31
N LYS A 112 13.96 2.94 5.18
CA LYS A 112 15.27 3.61 5.18
C LYS A 112 16.48 2.67 5.30
N GLY A 113 16.29 1.42 5.70
CA GLY A 113 17.35 0.41 5.68
C GLY A 113 17.56 -0.28 4.32
N GLY A 114 16.78 0.09 3.30
CA GLY A 114 16.85 -0.42 1.93
C GLY A 114 16.88 -1.95 1.87
N ALA A 115 17.76 -2.47 1.01
CA ALA A 115 17.99 -3.91 0.81
C ALA A 115 18.17 -4.72 2.11
N ILE A 116 18.84 -4.15 3.12
CA ILE A 116 19.15 -4.86 4.38
C ILE A 116 17.87 -5.13 5.17
N ASN A 117 16.95 -4.17 5.19
CA ASN A 117 15.72 -4.26 5.96
C ASN A 117 14.54 -4.82 5.17
N LEU A 118 14.67 -5.03 3.85
CA LEU A 118 13.60 -5.56 3.01
C LEU A 118 12.92 -6.82 3.60
N PRO A 119 13.62 -7.84 4.15
CA PRO A 119 12.94 -8.98 4.80
C PRO A 119 12.06 -8.61 6.01
N ALA A 120 12.47 -7.61 6.79
CA ALA A 120 11.71 -7.14 7.96
C ALA A 120 10.52 -6.26 7.53
N LEU A 121 10.72 -5.42 6.52
CA LEU A 121 9.65 -4.61 5.93
C LEU A 121 8.50 -5.48 5.41
N LEU A 122 8.81 -6.60 4.73
CA LEU A 122 7.80 -7.56 4.27
C LEU A 122 6.99 -8.19 5.42
N ASP A 123 7.62 -8.45 6.57
CA ASP A 123 6.92 -8.98 7.76
C ASP A 123 6.00 -7.92 8.38
N ALA A 124 6.45 -6.66 8.43
CA ALA A 124 5.66 -5.55 8.94
C ALA A 124 4.43 -5.22 8.07
N LEU A 125 4.55 -5.33 6.74
CA LEU A 125 3.42 -5.16 5.81
C LEU A 125 2.34 -6.23 6.05
N GLU A 126 2.72 -7.50 6.21
CA GLU A 126 1.77 -8.59 6.47
C GLU A 126 1.19 -8.55 7.89
N ALA A 127 1.91 -7.99 8.88
CA ALA A 127 1.38 -7.77 10.22
C ALA A 127 0.12 -6.90 10.22
N GLY A 128 0.04 -5.89 9.35
CA GLY A 128 -1.17 -5.08 9.12
C GLY A 128 -2.37 -5.87 8.60
N MET A 129 -2.13 -7.05 8.05
CA MET A 129 -3.15 -7.98 7.54
C MET A 129 -3.47 -9.11 8.52
N ASP A 130 -3.07 -8.97 9.79
CA ASP A 130 -3.17 -9.99 10.84
C ASP A 130 -2.39 -11.29 10.52
N ARG A 131 -1.28 -11.18 9.77
CA ARG A 131 -0.42 -12.30 9.35
C ARG A 131 1.03 -12.04 9.78
N THR A 132 1.82 -13.10 9.97
CA THR A 132 3.25 -13.01 10.29
C THR A 132 4.02 -14.12 9.59
N SER A 133 5.31 -13.94 9.35
CA SER A 133 6.16 -14.97 8.74
C SER A 133 6.30 -16.22 9.60
N ALA A 134 6.53 -17.36 8.95
CA ALA A 134 7.05 -18.54 9.61
C ALA A 134 8.55 -18.33 9.86
N PHE A 135 9.04 -18.68 11.05
CA PHE A 135 10.48 -18.66 11.32
C PHE A 135 11.23 -19.51 10.28
N SER A 136 12.20 -18.89 9.61
CA SER A 136 13.12 -19.55 8.69
C SER A 136 14.54 -19.25 9.10
N GLN A 137 15.38 -20.29 9.19
CA GLN A 137 16.82 -20.06 9.28
C GLN A 137 17.31 -19.43 7.97
N PRO A 138 17.97 -18.27 8.00
CA PRO A 138 18.43 -17.64 6.78
C PRO A 138 19.57 -18.46 6.15
N VAL A 139 19.58 -18.62 4.81
CA VAL A 139 20.75 -19.15 4.09
C VAL A 139 21.95 -18.24 4.39
N PRO A 140 23.05 -18.72 5.00
CA PRO A 140 24.16 -17.84 5.37
C PRO A 140 24.72 -17.12 4.14
N LEU A 141 25.04 -15.83 4.28
CA LEU A 141 25.77 -15.12 3.24
C LEU A 141 27.13 -15.80 3.02
N PRO A 142 27.63 -15.84 1.77
CA PRO A 142 28.90 -16.48 1.47
C PRO A 142 30.06 -15.77 2.18
N THR A 143 30.91 -16.53 2.87
CA THR A 143 32.13 -16.02 3.53
C THR A 143 33.38 -16.22 2.68
N SER A 144 33.27 -17.01 1.62
CA SER A 144 34.27 -17.25 0.58
C SER A 144 33.65 -16.89 -0.76
N PHE A 145 34.44 -16.26 -1.64
CA PHE A 145 33.97 -15.68 -2.92
C PHE A 145 34.53 -16.46 -4.11
N THR A 146 34.56 -17.79 -4.01
CA THR A 146 34.84 -18.64 -5.16
C THR A 146 33.60 -18.78 -6.03
N HIS A 147 33.78 -19.13 -7.32
CA HIS A 147 32.66 -19.44 -8.21
C HIS A 147 31.73 -20.51 -7.61
N GLU A 148 32.28 -21.53 -6.94
CA GLU A 148 31.53 -22.63 -6.34
C GLU A 148 30.70 -22.16 -5.14
N ASP A 149 31.28 -21.35 -4.25
CA ASP A 149 30.61 -20.86 -3.04
C ASP A 149 29.47 -19.89 -3.38
N LEU A 150 29.70 -18.96 -4.31
CA LEU A 150 28.69 -18.01 -4.78
C LEU A 150 27.55 -18.74 -5.50
N LEU A 151 27.87 -19.72 -6.36
CA LEU A 151 26.85 -20.52 -7.03
C LEU A 151 26.04 -21.38 -6.03
N ALA A 152 26.70 -21.95 -5.01
CA ALA A 152 26.02 -22.68 -3.95
C ALA A 152 25.07 -21.77 -3.14
N PHE A 153 25.46 -20.51 -2.89
CA PHE A 153 24.58 -19.54 -2.24
C PHE A 153 23.35 -19.21 -3.08
N MET A 154 23.52 -18.94 -4.39
CA MET A 154 22.40 -18.68 -5.31
C MET A 154 21.43 -19.86 -5.37
N ILE A 155 21.95 -21.08 -5.58
CA ILE A 155 21.14 -22.29 -5.66
C ILE A 155 20.45 -22.58 -4.32
N GLY A 156 21.17 -22.45 -3.20
CA GLY A 156 20.63 -22.67 -1.87
C GLY A 156 19.49 -21.71 -1.52
N SER A 157 19.61 -20.44 -1.92
CA SER A 157 18.54 -19.43 -1.75
C SER A 157 17.29 -19.79 -2.56
N LEU A 158 17.45 -20.15 -3.84
CA LEU A 158 16.33 -20.58 -4.68
C LEU A 158 15.66 -21.87 -4.17
N GLU A 159 16.46 -22.83 -3.68
CA GLU A 159 15.98 -24.06 -3.07
C GLU A 159 15.16 -23.81 -1.82
N GLN A 160 15.70 -23.07 -0.85
CA GLN A 160 14.99 -22.76 0.39
C GLN A 160 13.71 -21.99 0.14
N ALA A 161 13.75 -21.00 -0.75
CA ALA A 161 12.54 -20.27 -1.15
C ALA A 161 11.50 -21.21 -1.78
N SER A 162 11.91 -22.13 -2.65
CA SER A 162 11.01 -23.09 -3.30
C SER A 162 10.40 -24.08 -2.31
N LEU A 163 11.16 -24.54 -1.31
CA LEU A 163 10.65 -25.41 -0.24
C LEU A 163 9.57 -24.72 0.59
N HIS A 164 9.79 -23.47 0.97
CA HIS A 164 8.80 -22.65 1.67
C HIS A 164 7.53 -22.44 0.85
N ARG A 165 7.68 -22.19 -0.45
CA ARG A 165 6.54 -22.08 -1.35
C ARG A 165 5.75 -23.39 -1.46
N GLU A 166 6.41 -24.54 -1.65
CA GLU A 166 5.69 -25.82 -1.74
C GLU A 166 4.98 -26.17 -0.43
N LYS A 167 5.58 -25.83 0.71
CA LYS A 167 4.90 -25.91 2.01
C LYS A 167 3.67 -25.00 2.05
N ALA A 168 3.79 -23.75 1.59
CA ALA A 168 2.68 -22.79 1.53
C ALA A 168 1.47 -23.33 0.74
N LEU A 169 1.73 -24.09 -0.32
CA LEU A 169 0.70 -24.61 -1.23
C LEU A 169 0.32 -26.08 -0.97
N THR A 170 0.81 -26.71 0.09
CA THR A 170 0.65 -28.16 0.33
C THR A 170 -0.82 -28.59 0.45
N ASN A 171 -1.70 -27.72 0.93
CA ASN A 171 -3.12 -28.06 1.08
C ASN A 171 -3.93 -27.92 -0.22
N LEU A 172 -3.39 -27.26 -1.24
CA LEU A 172 -4.08 -27.04 -2.51
C LEU A 172 -3.86 -28.22 -3.47
N THR A 173 -4.94 -28.65 -4.11
CA THR A 173 -4.87 -29.56 -5.27
C THR A 173 -4.25 -28.86 -6.49
N GLU A 174 -3.75 -29.64 -7.46
CA GLU A 174 -3.23 -29.10 -8.73
C GLU A 174 -4.26 -28.24 -9.47
N ALA A 175 -5.52 -28.66 -9.49
CA ALA A 175 -6.61 -27.90 -10.10
C ALA A 175 -6.88 -26.57 -9.39
N GLU A 176 -6.76 -26.53 -8.06
CA GLU A 176 -6.90 -25.29 -7.29
C GLU A 176 -5.71 -24.34 -7.50
N ARG A 177 -4.48 -24.86 -7.57
CA ARG A 177 -3.28 -24.07 -7.93
C ARG A 177 -3.43 -23.46 -9.32
N HIS A 178 -3.86 -24.27 -10.29
CA HIS A 178 -4.10 -23.82 -11.66
C HIS A 178 -5.21 -22.75 -11.72
N PHE A 179 -6.32 -22.97 -11.03
CA PHE A 179 -7.40 -21.98 -10.93
C PHE A 179 -6.91 -20.65 -10.36
N LEU A 180 -6.22 -20.68 -9.21
CA LEU A 180 -5.71 -19.46 -8.57
C LEU A 180 -4.75 -18.70 -9.49
N PHE A 181 -3.83 -19.42 -10.15
CA PHE A 181 -2.84 -18.82 -11.04
C PHE A 181 -3.48 -18.12 -12.26
N LEU A 182 -4.49 -18.75 -12.88
CA LEU A 182 -5.20 -18.18 -14.03
C LEU A 182 -6.20 -17.09 -13.64
N HIS A 183 -6.86 -17.23 -12.50
CA HIS A 183 -7.90 -16.28 -12.07
C HIS A 183 -7.33 -14.88 -11.78
N ALA A 184 -6.04 -14.77 -11.49
CA ALA A 184 -5.33 -13.49 -11.38
C ALA A 184 -5.56 -12.58 -12.61
N GLN A 185 -5.53 -13.15 -13.83
CA GLN A 185 -5.76 -12.38 -15.06
C GLN A 185 -7.19 -11.83 -15.13
N SER A 186 -8.16 -12.66 -14.72
CA SER A 186 -9.55 -12.22 -14.69
C SER A 186 -9.76 -11.08 -13.68
N ILE A 187 -9.07 -11.13 -12.53
CA ILE A 187 -9.07 -10.05 -11.55
C ILE A 187 -8.49 -8.77 -12.16
N THR A 188 -7.33 -8.83 -12.82
CA THR A 188 -6.69 -7.64 -13.40
C THR A 188 -7.56 -6.95 -14.44
N GLU A 189 -8.24 -7.73 -15.27
CA GLU A 189 -9.09 -7.22 -16.35
C GLU A 189 -10.45 -6.71 -15.83
N HIS A 190 -11.04 -7.37 -14.83
CA HIS A 190 -12.48 -7.20 -14.52
C HIS A 190 -12.80 -6.80 -13.09
N PHE A 191 -11.82 -6.66 -12.19
CA PHE A 191 -12.10 -6.18 -10.83
C PHE A 191 -12.85 -4.85 -10.91
N ILE A 192 -13.87 -4.66 -10.09
CA ILE A 192 -14.48 -3.35 -9.85
C ILE A 192 -14.98 -3.37 -8.40
N PRO A 193 -14.92 -2.22 -7.70
CA PRO A 193 -15.24 -2.13 -6.29
C PRO A 193 -16.75 -2.26 -6.04
N GLN A 194 -17.58 -1.97 -7.04
CA GLN A 194 -19.03 -2.10 -6.96
C GLN A 194 -19.64 -2.78 -8.19
N ILE A 195 -20.44 -3.81 -7.95
CA ILE A 195 -21.22 -4.52 -8.96
C ILE A 195 -22.70 -4.22 -8.74
N SER A 196 -23.30 -3.40 -9.61
CA SER A 196 -24.71 -2.97 -9.52
C SER A 196 -25.66 -3.77 -10.41
N SER A 197 -25.14 -4.56 -11.35
CA SER A 197 -25.93 -5.41 -12.27
C SER A 197 -25.33 -6.81 -12.35
N LEU A 198 -26.16 -7.83 -12.07
CA LEU A 198 -25.76 -9.23 -12.04
C LEU A 198 -26.17 -9.94 -13.34
N SER A 199 -25.45 -9.64 -14.42
CA SER A 199 -25.51 -10.45 -15.64
C SER A 199 -24.96 -11.86 -15.37
N ASN A 200 -25.22 -12.83 -16.26
CA ASN A 200 -24.67 -14.18 -16.13
C ASN A 200 -23.13 -14.19 -15.99
N GLN A 201 -22.44 -13.29 -16.71
CA GLN A 201 -20.98 -13.14 -16.64
C GLN A 201 -20.56 -12.53 -15.29
N ALA A 202 -21.19 -11.45 -14.85
CA ALA A 202 -20.89 -10.81 -13.57
C ALA A 202 -21.13 -11.79 -12.40
N SER A 203 -22.23 -12.54 -12.43
CA SER A 203 -22.55 -13.59 -11.46
C SER A 203 -21.50 -14.71 -11.40
N ALA A 204 -20.95 -15.12 -12.55
CA ALA A 204 -19.89 -16.12 -12.60
C ALA A 204 -18.58 -15.54 -12.01
N GLN A 205 -18.24 -14.30 -12.36
CA GLN A 205 -17.07 -13.62 -11.84
C GLN A 205 -17.10 -13.46 -10.33
N VAL A 206 -18.23 -13.03 -9.77
CA VAL A 206 -18.41 -12.86 -8.32
C VAL A 206 -18.20 -14.18 -7.57
N LYS A 207 -18.72 -15.29 -8.11
CA LYS A 207 -18.51 -16.63 -7.55
C LYS A 207 -17.04 -17.04 -7.61
N ALA A 208 -16.37 -16.76 -8.72
CA ALA A 208 -14.95 -17.07 -8.90
C ALA A 208 -14.06 -16.22 -7.97
N ASN A 209 -14.34 -14.93 -7.80
CA ASN A 209 -13.65 -14.04 -6.87
C ASN A 209 -13.79 -14.53 -5.43
N LEU A 210 -15.00 -14.93 -5.01
CA LEU A 210 -15.19 -15.53 -3.69
C LEU A 210 -14.38 -16.82 -3.54
N ARG A 211 -14.42 -17.72 -4.54
CA ARG A 211 -13.65 -18.97 -4.52
C ARG A 211 -12.14 -18.72 -4.43
N PHE A 212 -11.63 -17.74 -5.15
CA PHE A 212 -10.24 -17.30 -5.07
C PHE A 212 -9.89 -16.87 -3.65
N ALA A 213 -10.67 -15.96 -3.06
CA ALA A 213 -10.46 -15.49 -1.70
C ALA A 213 -10.55 -16.63 -0.65
N GLU A 214 -11.51 -17.54 -0.80
CA GLU A 214 -11.64 -18.71 0.09
C GLU A 214 -10.43 -19.64 0.04
N LEU A 215 -9.89 -19.88 -1.15
CA LEU A 215 -8.72 -20.74 -1.30
C LEU A 215 -7.49 -20.11 -0.67
N LEU A 216 -7.25 -18.82 -0.91
CA LEU A 216 -6.13 -18.12 -0.31
C LEU A 216 -6.23 -18.11 1.22
N GLU A 217 -7.36 -17.66 1.77
CA GLU A 217 -7.49 -17.51 3.22
C GLU A 217 -7.53 -18.84 3.97
N LYS A 218 -8.12 -19.89 3.39
CA LYS A 218 -8.35 -21.16 4.10
C LYS A 218 -7.32 -22.24 3.80
N GLN A 219 -6.59 -22.17 2.68
CA GLN A 219 -5.71 -23.26 2.24
C GLN A 219 -4.24 -22.87 2.05
N VAL A 220 -3.93 -21.59 1.77
CA VAL A 220 -2.54 -21.16 1.61
C VAL A 220 -1.93 -20.88 2.98
N ASP A 221 -0.82 -21.55 3.31
CA ASP A 221 0.00 -21.18 4.47
C ASP A 221 0.86 -19.97 4.10
N TYR A 222 0.26 -18.79 4.31
CA TYR A 222 0.85 -17.52 3.93
C TYR A 222 2.11 -17.17 4.73
N ALA A 223 2.23 -17.69 5.96
CA ALA A 223 3.44 -17.52 6.78
C ALA A 223 4.66 -18.18 6.12
N SER A 224 4.48 -19.35 5.51
CA SER A 224 5.52 -20.01 4.72
C SER A 224 5.76 -19.27 3.38
N LEU A 225 4.73 -18.71 2.75
CA LEU A 225 4.90 -17.96 1.50
C LEU A 225 5.73 -16.68 1.72
N LEU A 226 5.46 -15.96 2.81
CA LEU A 226 6.25 -14.80 3.24
C LEU A 226 7.71 -15.18 3.54
N ALA A 227 7.94 -16.32 4.20
CA ALA A 227 9.31 -16.83 4.43
C ALA A 227 10.06 -17.10 3.11
N SER A 228 9.36 -17.52 2.04
CA SER A 228 9.93 -17.64 0.70
C SER A 228 10.47 -16.30 0.20
N ALA A 229 9.68 -15.22 0.33
CA ALA A 229 10.08 -13.88 -0.08
C ALA A 229 11.24 -13.34 0.75
N GLN A 230 11.24 -13.55 2.07
CA GLN A 230 12.34 -13.13 2.96
C GLN A 230 13.67 -13.82 2.63
N VAL A 231 13.64 -15.08 2.19
CA VAL A 231 14.85 -15.77 1.71
C VAL A 231 15.39 -15.10 0.45
N LEU A 232 14.53 -14.80 -0.52
CA LEU A 232 14.93 -14.19 -1.79
C LEU A 232 15.33 -12.73 -1.64
N ALA A 233 14.66 -11.95 -0.79
CA ALA A 233 15.00 -10.55 -0.49
C ALA A 233 16.43 -10.40 0.02
N ARG A 234 17.01 -11.43 0.65
CA ARG A 234 18.41 -11.41 1.09
C ARG A 234 19.42 -11.48 -0.05
N LEU A 235 18.99 -11.78 -1.26
CA LEU A 235 19.83 -11.65 -2.46
C LEU A 235 20.16 -10.18 -2.75
N ALA A 236 19.35 -9.22 -2.30
CA ALA A 236 19.60 -7.78 -2.41
C ALA A 236 20.84 -7.29 -1.63
N ASN A 237 21.49 -8.16 -0.84
CA ASN A 237 22.64 -7.75 -0.04
C ASN A 237 23.85 -7.38 -0.91
N GLU A 238 24.18 -6.09 -0.98
CA GLU A 238 25.24 -5.54 -1.85
C GLU A 238 26.63 -6.21 -1.71
N PRO A 239 27.16 -6.53 -0.51
CA PRO A 239 28.52 -7.06 -0.38
C PRO A 239 28.81 -8.32 -1.20
N TRP A 240 27.86 -9.26 -1.32
CA TRP A 240 28.11 -10.47 -2.12
C TRP A 240 27.87 -10.22 -3.62
N LEU A 241 26.97 -9.30 -3.98
CA LEU A 241 26.70 -8.90 -5.37
C LEU A 241 27.97 -8.28 -6.01
N HIS A 242 28.66 -7.39 -5.28
CA HIS A 242 29.96 -6.87 -5.74
C HIS A 242 31.02 -7.97 -5.92
N GLN A 243 31.00 -9.01 -5.07
CA GLN A 243 31.92 -10.14 -5.21
C GLN A 243 31.53 -11.05 -6.39
N ALA A 244 30.24 -11.20 -6.68
CA ALA A 244 29.77 -11.87 -7.88
C ALA A 244 30.27 -11.14 -9.14
N ALA A 245 30.12 -9.81 -9.19
CA ALA A 245 30.62 -8.98 -10.28
C ALA A 245 32.14 -9.13 -10.51
N ALA A 246 32.92 -9.24 -9.43
CA ALA A 246 34.37 -9.43 -9.51
C ALA A 246 34.80 -10.87 -9.89
N THR A 247 33.92 -11.85 -9.68
CA THR A 247 34.24 -13.28 -9.87
C THR A 247 34.01 -13.73 -11.31
N TRP A 248 32.84 -13.38 -11.86
CA TRP A 248 32.49 -13.69 -13.25
C TRP A 248 32.95 -12.56 -14.17
N THR A 249 33.94 -12.84 -15.03
CA THR A 249 34.55 -11.81 -15.90
C THR A 249 34.79 -12.26 -17.34
N ILE A 250 34.54 -13.54 -17.65
CA ILE A 250 34.82 -14.14 -18.96
C ILE A 250 33.48 -14.50 -19.62
N PRO A 251 33.12 -13.85 -20.74
CA PRO A 251 31.90 -14.19 -21.48
C PRO A 251 31.90 -15.62 -22.01
N LEU A 252 30.72 -16.23 -21.96
CA LEU A 252 30.43 -17.51 -22.58
C LEU A 252 30.41 -17.38 -24.10
N PRO A 253 30.69 -18.47 -24.84
CA PRO A 253 30.49 -18.47 -26.29
C PRO A 253 29.00 -18.29 -26.62
N VAL A 254 28.69 -17.57 -27.69
CA VAL A 254 27.31 -17.28 -28.15
C VAL A 254 26.42 -18.53 -28.24
N SER A 255 27.00 -19.70 -28.57
CA SER A 255 26.26 -20.96 -28.63
C SER A 255 25.74 -21.49 -27.28
N ALA A 256 26.24 -20.95 -26.16
CA ALA A 256 25.81 -21.29 -24.81
C ALA A 256 24.78 -20.29 -24.24
N VAL A 257 24.53 -19.17 -24.94
CA VAL A 257 23.57 -18.15 -24.55
C VAL A 257 22.14 -18.64 -24.89
N PRO A 258 21.17 -18.57 -23.96
CA PRO A 258 19.80 -18.99 -24.21
C PRO A 258 19.13 -18.12 -25.30
N PRO A 259 18.19 -18.67 -26.09
CA PRO A 259 17.37 -17.87 -26.99
C PRO A 259 16.65 -16.74 -26.24
N GLY A 260 16.61 -15.55 -26.84
CA GLY A 260 16.01 -14.37 -26.21
C GLY A 260 16.94 -13.60 -25.27
N VAL A 261 18.18 -14.09 -25.07
CA VAL A 261 19.23 -13.34 -24.36
C VAL A 261 20.27 -12.82 -25.35
N THR A 262 20.65 -11.55 -25.23
CA THR A 262 21.72 -10.94 -26.04
C THR A 262 22.71 -10.19 -25.17
N GLY A 263 23.88 -9.86 -25.73
CA GLY A 263 24.96 -9.21 -25.01
C GLY A 263 25.96 -10.21 -24.42
N ASP A 264 26.82 -9.74 -23.54
CA ASP A 264 27.79 -10.61 -22.87
C ASP A 264 27.06 -11.38 -21.75
N VAL A 265 27.22 -12.70 -21.73
CA VAL A 265 26.66 -13.56 -20.68
C VAL A 265 27.78 -14.35 -20.05
N LEU A 266 27.91 -14.27 -18.73
CA LEU A 266 29.05 -14.78 -17.97
C LEU A 266 28.75 -16.13 -17.31
N LEU A 267 27.48 -16.42 -17.02
CA LEU A 267 27.04 -17.69 -16.47
C LEU A 267 25.67 -18.08 -17.03
N VAL A 268 25.51 -19.35 -17.35
CA VAL A 268 24.21 -19.99 -17.56
C VAL A 268 24.21 -21.32 -16.82
N GLN A 269 23.44 -21.40 -15.73
CA GLN A 269 23.31 -22.62 -14.94
C GLN A 269 21.86 -23.12 -14.96
N LYS A 270 21.67 -24.37 -15.39
CA LYS A 270 20.37 -25.04 -15.32
C LYS A 270 20.17 -25.64 -13.93
N THR A 271 19.01 -25.38 -13.32
CA THR A 271 18.61 -25.95 -12.02
C THR A 271 17.18 -26.46 -12.07
N SER A 272 16.74 -27.17 -11.01
CA SER A 272 15.32 -27.55 -10.83
C SER A 272 14.41 -26.35 -10.56
N TYR A 273 14.99 -25.19 -10.23
CA TYR A 273 14.27 -23.96 -9.86
C TYR A 273 14.17 -22.97 -11.03
N GLY A 274 14.86 -23.24 -12.13
CA GLY A 274 14.92 -22.39 -13.33
C GLY A 274 16.37 -22.13 -13.77
N LEU A 275 16.52 -21.36 -14.83
CA LEU A 275 17.82 -20.82 -15.24
C LEU A 275 18.34 -19.83 -14.20
N ILE A 276 19.64 -19.92 -13.92
CA ILE A 276 20.42 -18.84 -13.32
C ILE A 276 21.27 -18.25 -14.44
N ILE A 277 21.18 -16.94 -14.64
CA ILE A 277 21.93 -16.20 -15.66
C ILE A 277 22.71 -15.08 -14.97
N ILE A 278 23.97 -14.89 -15.37
CA ILE A 278 24.75 -13.70 -15.03
C ILE A 278 25.08 -12.96 -16.32
N GLY A 279 24.58 -11.74 -16.46
CA GLY A 279 24.91 -10.81 -17.53
C GLY A 279 26.29 -10.19 -17.38
N GLY A 280 26.84 -9.64 -18.45
CA GLY A 280 28.08 -8.87 -18.44
C GLY A 280 27.79 -7.38 -18.26
N PRO A 281 28.81 -6.54 -18.00
CA PRO A 281 28.65 -5.12 -17.68
C PRO A 281 28.36 -4.23 -18.92
N GLY A 282 27.77 -4.81 -19.95
CA GLY A 282 27.45 -4.13 -21.20
C GLY A 282 26.00 -4.43 -21.57
N PRO A 283 25.44 -3.71 -22.56
CA PRO A 283 24.01 -3.76 -22.84
C PRO A 283 23.55 -5.17 -23.22
N ASN A 284 22.60 -5.66 -22.46
CA ASN A 284 21.97 -6.96 -22.55
C ASN A 284 20.49 -6.83 -22.90
N THR A 285 19.90 -7.96 -23.29
CA THR A 285 18.45 -8.05 -23.46
C THR A 285 18.00 -9.38 -22.90
N TYR A 286 16.88 -9.36 -22.18
CA TYR A 286 16.28 -10.50 -21.53
C TYR A 286 14.81 -10.66 -21.95
N GLU A 287 14.57 -11.49 -22.95
CA GLU A 287 13.23 -11.89 -23.40
C GLU A 287 13.12 -13.42 -23.41
N ILE A 288 13.00 -14.01 -22.23
CA ILE A 288 13.17 -15.45 -22.02
C ILE A 288 11.80 -16.12 -21.87
N GLU A 289 11.50 -17.10 -22.74
CA GLU A 289 10.30 -17.95 -22.61
C GLU A 289 10.49 -19.12 -21.63
N GLU A 290 11.75 -19.52 -21.38
CA GLU A 290 12.08 -20.59 -20.44
C GLU A 290 11.85 -20.18 -18.98
N ARG A 291 11.76 -21.17 -18.08
CA ARG A 291 11.66 -20.95 -16.63
C ARG A 291 12.95 -20.32 -16.11
N VAL A 292 12.88 -19.06 -15.68
CA VAL A 292 13.99 -18.34 -15.02
C VAL A 292 13.83 -18.36 -13.50
N GLY A 293 14.90 -18.72 -12.78
CA GLY A 293 14.94 -18.64 -11.33
C GLY A 293 15.60 -17.35 -10.85
N LEU A 294 16.72 -16.97 -11.46
CA LEU A 294 17.50 -15.79 -11.09
C LEU A 294 18.24 -15.21 -12.31
N ILE A 295 18.15 -13.91 -12.51
CA ILE A 295 19.05 -13.13 -13.37
C ILE A 295 19.80 -12.16 -12.45
N ILE A 296 21.11 -12.04 -12.69
CA ILE A 296 21.93 -10.96 -12.14
C ILE A 296 22.61 -10.31 -13.34
N ASP A 297 22.26 -9.09 -13.69
CA ASP A 297 23.08 -8.32 -14.63
C ASP A 297 24.12 -7.51 -13.84
N LEU A 298 25.31 -7.36 -14.41
CA LEU A 298 26.41 -6.61 -13.79
C LEU A 298 26.44 -5.15 -14.25
N GLY A 299 25.62 -4.81 -15.24
CA GLY A 299 25.26 -3.47 -15.63
C GLY A 299 25.32 -3.23 -17.13
N GLY A 300 25.15 -1.97 -17.54
CA GLY A 300 24.90 -1.61 -18.93
C GLY A 300 23.43 -1.25 -19.09
N ASN A 301 23.10 -0.54 -20.17
CA ASN A 301 21.73 -0.11 -20.41
C ASN A 301 20.95 -1.25 -21.05
N ASP A 302 20.15 -1.93 -20.24
CA ASP A 302 19.56 -3.21 -20.52
C ASP A 302 18.08 -3.13 -20.90
N LEU A 303 17.61 -4.22 -21.50
CA LEU A 303 16.23 -4.35 -21.92
C LEU A 303 15.62 -5.65 -21.39
N TYR A 304 14.69 -5.50 -20.46
CA TYR A 304 13.97 -6.61 -19.83
C TYR A 304 12.55 -6.70 -20.39
N ARG A 305 12.13 -7.86 -20.90
CA ARG A 305 10.82 -8.01 -21.56
C ARG A 305 10.03 -9.23 -21.11
N GLY A 306 8.71 -9.06 -21.11
CA GLY A 306 7.76 -10.16 -20.94
C GLY A 306 7.47 -10.48 -19.48
N LYS A 307 7.46 -11.76 -19.13
CA LYS A 307 7.23 -12.22 -17.75
C LYS A 307 8.54 -12.27 -16.96
N ILE A 308 9.23 -11.14 -16.92
CA ILE A 308 10.48 -10.98 -16.17
C ILE A 308 10.19 -10.82 -14.68
N ALA A 309 11.06 -11.30 -13.78
CA ALA A 309 10.84 -11.28 -12.33
C ALA A 309 9.43 -11.77 -11.92
N ALA A 310 8.85 -12.70 -12.70
CA ALA A 310 7.51 -13.21 -12.50
C ALA A 310 7.41 -14.66 -12.98
N SER A 311 6.55 -15.45 -12.35
CA SER A 311 6.32 -16.83 -12.80
C SER A 311 5.64 -16.88 -14.16
N ALA A 312 6.14 -17.67 -15.10
CA ALA A 312 5.47 -17.93 -16.38
C ALA A 312 4.27 -18.87 -16.24
N HIS A 313 4.38 -19.85 -15.33
CA HIS A 313 3.40 -20.92 -15.06
C HIS A 313 3.32 -21.24 -13.55
N GLU A 314 2.26 -21.92 -13.12
CA GLU A 314 1.93 -22.23 -11.73
C GLU A 314 2.95 -23.14 -11.00
N SER A 315 3.79 -23.86 -11.75
CA SER A 315 4.83 -24.74 -11.20
C SER A 315 6.19 -24.05 -11.02
N GLN A 316 6.40 -22.86 -11.60
CA GLN A 316 7.64 -22.11 -11.45
C GLN A 316 7.76 -21.50 -10.07
N GLY A 317 6.72 -20.78 -9.66
CA GLY A 317 6.59 -20.20 -8.34
C GLY A 317 7.39 -18.92 -8.11
N ASN A 318 8.71 -19.02 -8.20
CA ASN A 318 9.62 -17.94 -7.83
C ASN A 318 10.46 -17.49 -9.04
N ALA A 319 10.68 -16.19 -9.18
CA ALA A 319 11.53 -15.58 -10.19
C ALA A 319 12.15 -14.28 -9.66
N VAL A 320 13.47 -14.13 -9.84
CA VAL A 320 14.23 -12.98 -9.34
C VAL A 320 15.04 -12.36 -10.47
N VAL A 321 15.10 -11.03 -10.52
CA VAL A 321 16.04 -10.25 -11.31
C VAL A 321 16.74 -9.25 -10.40
N ILE A 322 18.04 -9.09 -10.60
CA ILE A 322 18.88 -8.12 -9.92
C ILE A 322 19.70 -7.42 -11.00
N ASP A 323 19.49 -6.12 -11.21
CA ASP A 323 20.40 -5.27 -11.96
C ASP A 323 21.34 -4.56 -10.98
N LEU A 324 22.56 -4.25 -11.42
CA LEU A 324 23.57 -3.58 -10.60
C LEU A 324 23.87 -2.16 -11.05
N ALA A 325 23.66 -1.81 -12.32
CA ALA A 325 23.94 -0.49 -12.86
C ALA A 325 23.52 -0.31 -14.32
N GLY A 326 22.83 0.77 -14.65
CA GLY A 326 22.58 1.12 -16.05
C GLY A 326 21.30 1.92 -16.16
N ASN A 327 21.08 2.56 -17.31
CA ASN A 327 19.78 3.18 -17.55
C ASN A 327 18.94 2.20 -18.37
N ASP A 328 18.09 1.47 -17.69
CA ASP A 328 17.44 0.27 -18.13
C ASP A 328 16.00 0.52 -18.57
N THR A 329 15.48 -0.45 -19.32
CA THR A 329 14.09 -0.45 -19.73
C THR A 329 13.44 -1.78 -19.41
N TYR A 330 12.47 -1.72 -18.51
CA TYR A 330 11.65 -2.85 -18.09
C TYR A 330 10.29 -2.79 -18.77
N THR A 331 10.03 -3.67 -19.74
CA THR A 331 8.73 -3.80 -20.42
C THR A 331 8.00 -5.08 -19.99
N GLY A 332 7.18 -4.95 -18.94
CA GLY A 332 6.40 -6.06 -18.40
C GLY A 332 5.23 -6.47 -19.31
N ALA A 333 5.02 -7.77 -19.49
CA ALA A 333 3.74 -8.29 -20.01
C ALA A 333 2.64 -8.26 -18.92
N PRO A 334 1.35 -8.47 -19.24
CA PRO A 334 0.31 -8.64 -18.23
C PRO A 334 0.68 -9.72 -17.21
N LEU A 335 0.54 -9.41 -15.91
CA LEU A 335 1.01 -10.25 -14.80
C LEU A 335 2.52 -10.60 -14.84
N GLY A 336 3.31 -9.83 -15.59
CA GLY A 336 4.77 -9.88 -15.65
C GLY A 336 5.40 -8.86 -14.70
N LEU A 337 6.72 -8.70 -14.78
CA LEU A 337 7.52 -7.71 -14.04
C LEU A 337 7.22 -7.62 -12.53
N ALA A 338 8.07 -8.28 -11.73
CA ALA A 338 7.98 -8.26 -10.27
C ALA A 338 6.59 -8.69 -9.74
N THR A 339 6.00 -9.73 -10.34
CA THR A 339 4.63 -10.15 -10.02
C THR A 339 4.58 -11.51 -9.32
N GLY A 340 3.97 -11.52 -8.13
CA GLY A 340 3.76 -12.71 -7.32
C GLY A 340 2.43 -13.40 -7.60
N ARG A 341 2.49 -14.63 -8.13
CA ARG A 341 1.32 -15.52 -8.30
C ARG A 341 1.57 -16.87 -7.65
N LEU A 342 1.00 -17.06 -6.46
CA LEU A 342 1.25 -18.24 -5.61
C LEU A 342 2.74 -18.48 -5.32
N GLY A 343 3.53 -17.42 -5.27
CA GLY A 343 4.99 -17.44 -5.18
C GLY A 343 5.52 -16.02 -5.22
N VAL A 344 6.82 -15.87 -5.45
CA VAL A 344 7.52 -14.59 -5.34
C VAL A 344 8.00 -14.10 -6.71
N GLY A 345 7.61 -12.88 -7.07
CA GLY A 345 8.26 -12.11 -8.13
C GLY A 345 9.06 -10.99 -7.51
N LEU A 346 10.37 -10.93 -7.76
CA LEU A 346 11.28 -9.96 -7.17
C LEU A 346 12.14 -9.32 -8.24
N LEU A 347 12.05 -8.01 -8.38
CA LEU A 347 13.01 -7.19 -9.12
C LEU A 347 13.75 -6.30 -8.12
N ILE A 348 15.07 -6.23 -8.26
CA ILE A 348 15.94 -5.30 -7.56
C ILE A 348 16.73 -4.57 -8.63
N ASP A 349 16.57 -3.26 -8.74
CA ASP A 349 17.50 -2.37 -9.43
C ASP A 349 18.33 -1.64 -8.39
N HIS A 350 19.61 -1.38 -8.70
CA HIS A 350 20.56 -0.78 -7.78
C HIS A 350 21.04 0.59 -8.19
N ASP A 351 21.02 0.94 -9.49
CA ASP A 351 21.58 2.19 -10.00
C ASP A 351 21.14 2.44 -11.43
N GLY A 352 20.44 3.54 -11.68
CA GLY A 352 20.03 3.85 -13.04
C GLY A 352 19.35 5.19 -13.18
N ASP A 353 18.90 5.52 -14.39
CA ASP A 353 17.68 6.32 -14.54
C ASP A 353 16.81 5.48 -15.46
N ASP A 354 15.83 4.81 -14.89
CA ASP A 354 15.18 3.64 -15.44
C ASP A 354 13.76 3.90 -15.90
N VAL A 355 13.33 3.07 -16.86
CA VAL A 355 11.99 3.16 -17.41
C VAL A 355 11.23 1.86 -17.18
N TYR A 356 10.25 1.93 -16.31
CA TYR A 356 9.35 0.84 -15.97
C TYR A 356 8.01 0.97 -16.71
N GLN A 357 7.85 0.18 -17.76
CA GLN A 357 6.61 0.07 -18.55
C GLN A 357 5.78 -1.12 -18.06
N LEU A 358 4.77 -0.83 -17.26
CA LEU A 358 3.97 -1.79 -16.51
C LEU A 358 2.62 -2.05 -17.20
N ASP A 359 2.39 -3.28 -17.64
CA ASP A 359 1.06 -3.72 -18.09
C ASP A 359 0.17 -4.13 -16.88
N MET A 360 -1.08 -4.52 -17.13
CA MET A 360 -2.06 -4.85 -16.09
C MET A 360 -1.52 -5.91 -15.11
N GLY A 361 -1.57 -5.60 -13.82
CA GLY A 361 -1.12 -6.54 -12.79
C GLY A 361 0.39 -6.68 -12.65
N SER A 362 1.19 -5.63 -12.88
CA SER A 362 2.67 -5.67 -12.85
C SER A 362 3.30 -4.53 -12.05
N GLY A 363 4.62 -4.59 -11.82
CA GLY A 363 5.36 -3.59 -11.06
C GLY A 363 5.18 -3.77 -9.56
N GLY A 364 5.67 -4.89 -9.03
CA GLY A 364 5.55 -5.21 -7.62
C GLY A 364 4.15 -5.67 -7.21
N ALA A 365 3.41 -6.36 -8.08
CA ALA A 365 1.99 -6.70 -7.84
C ALA A 365 1.78 -8.11 -7.24
N GLY A 366 0.82 -8.23 -6.32
CA GLY A 366 0.55 -9.46 -5.55
C GLY A 366 -0.83 -10.08 -5.79
N PHE A 367 -0.89 -11.27 -6.40
CA PHE A 367 -2.13 -12.03 -6.63
C PHE A 367 -2.05 -13.42 -5.99
N GLY A 368 -2.37 -13.49 -4.69
CA GLY A 368 -2.17 -14.70 -3.88
C GLY A 368 -0.69 -15.10 -3.72
N GLY A 369 0.23 -14.22 -4.13
CA GLY A 369 1.67 -14.31 -3.99
C GLY A 369 2.25 -12.94 -3.61
N LEU A 370 3.58 -12.84 -3.61
CA LEU A 370 4.30 -11.61 -3.22
C LEU A 370 5.02 -11.05 -4.45
N GLY A 371 4.64 -9.84 -4.87
CA GLY A 371 5.33 -9.06 -5.90
C GLY A 371 6.10 -7.93 -5.25
N ILE A 372 7.38 -7.81 -5.60
CA ILE A 372 8.30 -6.83 -5.01
C ILE A 372 9.14 -6.21 -6.12
N LEU A 373 9.01 -4.90 -6.30
CA LEU A 373 9.93 -4.08 -7.07
C LEU A 373 10.68 -3.21 -6.06
N PHE A 374 12.00 -3.29 -6.05
CA PHE A 374 12.86 -2.42 -5.28
C PHE A 374 13.81 -1.71 -6.24
N ASP A 375 13.67 -0.40 -6.37
CA ASP A 375 14.68 0.47 -6.97
C ASP A 375 15.45 1.16 -5.85
N ALA A 376 16.77 1.20 -5.95
CA ALA A 376 17.61 1.77 -4.91
C ALA A 376 17.97 3.23 -5.15
N LYS A 377 18.03 3.66 -6.42
CA LYS A 377 18.38 5.03 -6.82
C LYS A 377 18.21 5.22 -8.32
N GLY A 378 17.72 6.39 -8.68
CA GLY A 378 17.67 6.85 -10.05
C GLY A 378 16.72 8.01 -10.20
N ASN A 379 16.56 8.56 -11.41
CA ASN A 379 15.37 9.37 -11.69
C ASN A 379 14.49 8.56 -12.63
N ASP A 380 13.53 7.87 -12.05
CA ASP A 380 12.87 6.74 -12.63
C ASP A 380 11.47 7.08 -13.12
N VAL A 381 11.03 6.34 -14.13
CA VAL A 381 9.72 6.54 -14.75
C VAL A 381 8.90 5.27 -14.68
N TYR A 382 7.91 5.26 -13.79
CA TYR A 382 6.95 4.19 -13.60
C TYR A 382 5.65 4.48 -14.35
N THR A 383 5.49 3.92 -15.55
CA THR A 383 4.25 4.05 -16.33
C THR A 383 3.44 2.77 -16.29
N GLY A 384 2.31 2.80 -15.60
CA GLY A 384 1.42 1.66 -15.43
C GLY A 384 0.01 1.84 -15.97
N ASN A 385 -0.69 0.72 -16.09
CA ASN A 385 -2.09 0.68 -16.51
C ASN A 385 -3.01 0.57 -15.29
N ARG A 386 -3.34 -0.66 -14.89
CA ARG A 386 -4.28 -0.93 -13.80
C ARG A 386 -3.77 -2.07 -12.94
N LEU A 387 -3.97 -1.99 -11.62
CA LEU A 387 -3.41 -2.97 -10.70
C LEU A 387 -1.89 -3.04 -10.84
N THR A 388 -1.25 -1.88 -10.91
CA THR A 388 0.21 -1.72 -11.02
C THR A 388 0.80 -0.94 -9.85
N GLN A 389 2.13 -0.93 -9.72
CA GLN A 389 2.88 -0.13 -8.73
C GLN A 389 2.40 -0.47 -7.30
N GLY A 390 2.82 -1.65 -6.86
CA GLY A 390 2.52 -2.18 -5.53
C GLY A 390 1.07 -2.62 -5.30
N ALA A 391 0.22 -2.79 -6.32
CA ALA A 391 -1.18 -3.14 -6.11
C ALA A 391 -1.41 -4.64 -5.81
N ALA A 392 -2.34 -5.00 -4.90
CA ALA A 392 -2.58 -6.40 -4.51
C ALA A 392 -4.05 -6.76 -4.26
N ILE A 393 -4.44 -8.02 -4.53
CA ILE A 393 -5.74 -8.66 -4.16
C ILE A 393 -5.46 -10.05 -3.58
N GLY A 394 -5.25 -10.14 -2.28
CA GLY A 394 -4.98 -11.39 -1.57
C GLY A 394 -3.53 -11.85 -1.60
N GLY A 395 -2.64 -11.03 -2.16
CA GLY A 395 -1.20 -11.13 -2.02
C GLY A 395 -0.60 -9.92 -1.31
N LEU A 396 0.72 -9.80 -1.40
CA LEU A 396 1.48 -8.59 -1.05
C LEU A 396 2.01 -7.98 -2.34
N GLY A 397 1.78 -6.68 -2.51
CA GLY A 397 2.44 -5.88 -3.53
C GLY A 397 3.27 -4.79 -2.88
N LEU A 398 4.51 -4.63 -3.33
CA LEU A 398 5.44 -3.60 -2.86
C LEU A 398 6.20 -3.02 -4.06
N LEU A 399 6.15 -1.70 -4.17
CA LEU A 399 7.16 -0.89 -4.84
C LEU A 399 7.88 -0.10 -3.73
N LEU A 400 9.19 -0.29 -3.62
CA LEU A 400 10.07 0.48 -2.75
C LEU A 400 11.02 1.25 -3.65
N ASP A 401 10.98 2.57 -3.61
CA ASP A 401 11.98 3.44 -4.23
C ASP A 401 12.92 3.98 -3.15
N GLY A 402 14.19 4.12 -3.51
CA GLY A 402 15.27 4.45 -2.60
C GLY A 402 15.71 5.90 -2.66
N ALA A 403 15.70 6.51 -3.85
CA ALA A 403 16.17 7.88 -4.04
C ALA A 403 16.02 8.37 -5.48
N GLY A 404 15.69 9.65 -5.61
CA GLY A 404 15.82 10.49 -6.79
C GLY A 404 14.46 11.03 -7.23
N ASN A 405 14.40 11.76 -8.34
CA ASN A 405 13.19 12.49 -8.69
C ASN A 405 12.34 11.69 -9.67
N ASP A 406 11.34 11.01 -9.16
CA ASP A 406 10.62 9.94 -9.83
C ASP A 406 9.26 10.37 -10.35
N ARG A 407 8.81 9.63 -11.36
CA ARG A 407 7.48 9.80 -11.94
C ARG A 407 6.68 8.52 -11.90
N TYR A 408 5.64 8.53 -11.08
CA TYR A 408 4.62 7.49 -11.01
C TYR A 408 3.40 7.89 -11.83
N THR A 409 3.00 7.09 -12.81
CA THR A 409 1.78 7.33 -13.59
C THR A 409 1.00 6.05 -13.77
N SER A 410 -0.29 6.05 -13.43
CA SER A 410 -1.17 4.91 -13.64
C SER A 410 -2.63 5.32 -13.94
N HIS A 411 -3.44 4.40 -14.44
CA HIS A 411 -4.83 4.68 -14.78
C HIS A 411 -5.83 4.37 -13.66
N GLY A 412 -5.49 3.45 -12.77
CA GLY A 412 -6.28 3.22 -11.57
C GLY A 412 -5.99 1.90 -10.87
N PHE A 413 -6.52 1.73 -9.65
CA PHE A 413 -6.30 0.56 -8.81
C PHE A 413 -4.79 0.32 -8.62
N ALA A 414 -4.02 1.39 -8.42
CA ALA A 414 -2.58 1.41 -8.56
C ALA A 414 -1.94 2.36 -7.54
N ILE A 415 -0.61 2.36 -7.46
CA ILE A 415 0.16 3.18 -6.52
C ILE A 415 -0.29 2.85 -5.09
N GLY A 416 0.09 1.65 -4.62
CA GLY A 416 -0.21 1.21 -3.27
C GLY A 416 -1.67 0.80 -3.04
N PHE A 417 -2.32 0.21 -4.06
CA PHE A 417 -3.72 -0.23 -3.94
C PHE A 417 -3.86 -1.57 -3.20
N GLY A 418 -4.74 -1.61 -2.19
CA GLY A 418 -5.07 -2.81 -1.40
C GLY A 418 -6.49 -3.34 -1.63
N GLY A 419 -6.66 -4.32 -2.50
CA GLY A 419 -7.94 -4.98 -2.74
C GLY A 419 -8.20 -6.18 -1.80
N PRO A 420 -9.29 -6.96 -1.99
CA PRO A 420 -9.69 -7.98 -1.03
C PRO A 420 -8.57 -8.92 -0.62
N LEU A 421 -8.42 -9.14 0.70
CA LEU A 421 -7.36 -9.93 1.34
C LEU A 421 -5.91 -9.44 1.16
N GLY A 422 -5.64 -8.40 0.36
CA GLY A 422 -4.28 -7.99 0.01
C GLY A 422 -3.76 -6.77 0.76
N VAL A 423 -2.44 -6.63 0.79
CA VAL A 423 -1.75 -5.39 1.16
C VAL A 423 -0.96 -4.90 -0.05
N GLY A 424 -1.20 -3.65 -0.44
CA GLY A 424 -0.46 -3.00 -1.51
C GLY A 424 0.22 -1.74 -1.00
N ALA A 425 1.51 -1.58 -1.31
CA ALA A 425 2.31 -0.47 -0.83
C ALA A 425 3.19 0.14 -1.93
N VAL A 426 3.24 1.46 -1.96
CA VAL A 426 4.34 2.24 -2.53
C VAL A 426 5.00 2.98 -1.37
N ILE A 427 6.31 2.87 -1.28
CA ILE A 427 7.12 3.58 -0.28
C ILE A 427 8.25 4.24 -1.05
N ASP A 428 8.21 5.56 -1.10
CA ASP A 428 9.30 6.38 -1.60
C ASP A 428 10.12 6.91 -0.42
N ILE A 429 11.44 7.01 -0.58
CA ILE A 429 12.34 7.40 0.50
C ILE A 429 12.81 8.85 0.35
N ALA A 430 13.09 9.31 -0.87
CA ALA A 430 13.70 10.62 -1.10
C ALA A 430 13.59 11.05 -2.55
N GLY A 431 13.13 12.26 -2.81
CA GLY A 431 12.97 12.75 -4.19
C GLY A 431 12.11 13.98 -4.26
N ASP A 432 12.16 14.75 -5.35
CA ASP A 432 11.04 15.63 -5.68
C ASP A 432 10.14 14.86 -6.67
N ASP A 433 9.09 14.22 -6.17
CA ASP A 433 8.37 13.16 -6.88
C ASP A 433 7.02 13.60 -7.47
N HIS A 434 6.58 12.86 -8.49
CA HIS A 434 5.29 13.10 -9.13
C HIS A 434 4.45 11.83 -9.21
N TYR A 435 3.32 11.84 -8.50
CA TYR A 435 2.32 10.77 -8.49
C TYR A 435 1.08 11.14 -9.30
N GLN A 436 0.83 10.42 -10.40
CA GLN A 436 -0.34 10.62 -11.24
C GLN A 436 -1.21 9.36 -11.31
N CYS A 437 -2.52 9.50 -11.01
CA CYS A 437 -3.47 8.41 -11.14
C CYS A 437 -4.84 8.82 -11.69
N GLY A 438 -5.24 8.25 -12.82
CA GLY A 438 -6.57 8.44 -13.40
C GLY A 438 -6.61 8.54 -14.93
N ASP A 439 -7.41 9.49 -15.43
CA ASP A 439 -7.55 9.89 -16.84
C ASP A 439 -8.10 8.88 -17.86
N THR A 440 -8.27 7.62 -17.48
CA THR A 440 -8.72 6.57 -18.40
C THR A 440 -10.12 6.04 -18.09
N TYR A 441 -10.45 5.78 -16.82
CA TYR A 441 -11.72 5.15 -16.45
C TYR A 441 -12.76 6.19 -16.06
N PRO A 442 -13.79 6.45 -16.87
CA PRO A 442 -14.76 7.49 -16.55
C PRO A 442 -15.54 7.19 -15.29
N SER A 443 -15.74 8.22 -14.48
CA SER A 443 -16.54 8.08 -13.29
C SER A 443 -18.02 7.87 -13.61
N ALA A 444 -18.66 6.97 -12.85
CA ALA A 444 -20.11 6.79 -12.90
C ALA A 444 -20.88 8.07 -12.50
N TYR A 445 -20.25 8.97 -11.74
CA TYR A 445 -20.84 10.24 -11.32
C TYR A 445 -20.98 11.25 -12.45
N ASN A 446 -20.28 11.09 -13.58
CA ASN A 446 -20.41 12.00 -14.72
C ASN A 446 -21.86 12.12 -15.22
N SER A 447 -22.68 11.08 -15.05
CA SER A 447 -24.12 11.15 -15.39
C SER A 447 -24.89 12.25 -14.63
N GLN A 448 -24.41 12.66 -13.46
CA GLN A 448 -24.98 13.71 -12.63
C GLN A 448 -24.11 14.98 -12.64
N ASP A 449 -22.80 14.81 -12.41
CA ASP A 449 -21.85 15.92 -12.23
C ASP A 449 -21.50 16.63 -13.54
N ALA A 450 -21.50 15.89 -14.66
CA ALA A 450 -21.09 16.36 -15.97
C ALA A 450 -21.91 15.71 -17.07
N ALA A 451 -23.25 15.79 -16.99
CA ALA A 451 -24.17 15.03 -17.85
C ALA A 451 -23.97 15.25 -19.36
N THR A 452 -23.42 16.40 -19.76
CA THR A 452 -23.07 16.71 -21.17
C THR A 452 -21.56 16.73 -21.43
N GLY A 453 -20.76 16.48 -20.40
CA GLY A 453 -19.30 16.49 -20.46
C GLY A 453 -18.76 15.28 -21.21
N LYS A 454 -17.55 15.44 -21.74
CA LYS A 454 -16.78 14.43 -22.47
C LYS A 454 -15.38 14.32 -21.88
N PRO A 455 -14.66 13.22 -22.13
CA PRO A 455 -13.25 13.11 -21.77
C PRO A 455 -12.45 14.34 -22.20
N GLY A 456 -11.73 14.95 -21.25
CA GLY A 456 -10.95 16.17 -21.43
C GLY A 456 -11.70 17.48 -21.11
N ASP A 457 -13.02 17.45 -20.90
CA ASP A 457 -13.74 18.63 -20.39
C ASP A 457 -13.38 18.86 -18.90
N PRO A 458 -13.27 20.12 -18.43
CA PRO A 458 -12.82 20.41 -17.05
C PRO A 458 -13.67 19.85 -15.92
N LEU A 459 -14.92 19.47 -16.19
CA LEU A 459 -15.84 18.87 -15.19
C LEU A 459 -15.96 17.36 -15.33
N TYR A 460 -15.36 16.77 -16.38
CA TYR A 460 -15.45 15.33 -16.60
C TYR A 460 -14.46 14.61 -15.69
N GLN A 461 -14.97 13.71 -14.87
CA GLN A 461 -14.21 13.05 -13.82
C GLN A 461 -13.84 11.61 -14.22
N TYR A 462 -12.71 11.14 -13.69
CA TYR A 462 -12.26 9.76 -13.81
C TYR A 462 -12.20 9.11 -12.43
N ASP A 463 -12.13 7.78 -12.38
CA ASP A 463 -11.89 7.03 -11.16
C ASP A 463 -10.43 6.56 -11.12
N CYS A 464 -9.76 6.76 -9.98
CA CYS A 464 -8.39 6.32 -9.72
C CYS A 464 -8.40 5.05 -8.84
N PHE A 465 -8.90 5.08 -7.59
CA PHE A 465 -8.67 4.00 -6.62
C PHE A 465 -7.18 3.70 -6.42
N GLY A 466 -6.38 4.72 -6.12
CA GLY A 466 -4.93 4.60 -5.98
C GLY A 466 -4.36 5.59 -4.97
N LEU A 467 -3.03 5.69 -4.91
CA LEU A 467 -2.31 6.49 -3.91
C LEU A 467 -2.69 6.04 -2.49
N GLY A 468 -2.43 4.77 -2.20
CA GLY A 468 -2.70 4.18 -0.89
C GLY A 468 -4.17 3.83 -0.65
N ALA A 469 -4.97 3.60 -1.69
CA ALA A 469 -6.39 3.26 -1.55
C ALA A 469 -6.62 1.79 -1.20
N GLY A 470 -7.45 1.49 -0.20
CA GLY A 470 -7.90 0.14 0.14
C GLY A 470 -9.36 -0.10 -0.22
N SER A 471 -9.66 -1.14 -0.98
CA SER A 471 -11.02 -1.38 -1.48
C SER A 471 -11.51 -2.83 -1.40
N GLY A 472 -12.75 -3.03 -0.94
CA GLY A 472 -13.49 -4.28 -1.09
C GLY A 472 -14.19 -4.42 -2.43
N GLN A 473 -14.92 -5.53 -2.59
CA GLN A 473 -15.86 -5.77 -3.69
C GLN A 473 -17.28 -5.89 -3.14
N ARG A 474 -18.09 -4.88 -3.44
CA ARG A 474 -19.48 -4.75 -3.00
C ARG A 474 -20.45 -5.16 -4.11
N ILE A 475 -21.36 -6.08 -3.79
CA ILE A 475 -22.49 -6.45 -4.63
C ILE A 475 -23.69 -5.61 -4.22
N LEU A 476 -23.96 -4.55 -4.98
CA LEU A 476 -25.07 -3.64 -4.70
C LEU A 476 -26.38 -4.24 -5.21
N THR A 477 -27.05 -5.02 -4.37
CA THR A 477 -28.33 -5.66 -4.69
C THR A 477 -29.25 -5.81 -3.47
N LYS A 478 -30.56 -5.85 -3.74
CA LYS A 478 -31.60 -6.15 -2.73
C LYS A 478 -31.79 -7.65 -2.52
N THR A 479 -31.23 -8.49 -3.39
CA THR A 479 -31.37 -9.95 -3.32
C THR A 479 -30.41 -10.52 -2.28
N VAL A 480 -30.97 -10.98 -1.16
CA VAL A 480 -30.21 -11.47 0.02
C VAL A 480 -29.22 -12.60 -0.33
N GLU A 481 -29.56 -13.45 -1.31
CA GLU A 481 -28.71 -14.59 -1.72
C GLU A 481 -27.32 -14.19 -2.22
N TRP A 482 -27.14 -12.94 -2.67
CA TRP A 482 -25.86 -12.42 -3.17
C TRP A 482 -25.01 -11.73 -2.10
N GLN A 483 -25.59 -11.38 -0.95
CA GLN A 483 -24.86 -10.73 0.14
C GLN A 483 -23.66 -11.53 0.68
N PRO A 484 -23.70 -12.87 0.76
CA PRO A 484 -22.54 -13.65 1.18
C PRO A 484 -21.33 -13.59 0.25
N TYR A 485 -21.50 -13.06 -0.98
CA TYR A 485 -20.42 -12.93 -1.96
C TYR A 485 -19.68 -11.58 -1.91
N ASN A 486 -20.12 -10.66 -1.06
CA ASN A 486 -19.36 -9.46 -0.75
C ASN A 486 -17.99 -9.83 -0.20
N LEU A 487 -16.94 -9.16 -0.67
CA LEU A 487 -15.58 -9.31 -0.16
C LEU A 487 -15.15 -8.01 0.51
N ALA A 488 -14.70 -8.09 1.76
CA ALA A 488 -14.08 -6.96 2.44
C ALA A 488 -12.76 -6.57 1.75
N GLY A 489 -12.39 -5.29 1.88
CA GLY A 489 -11.16 -4.76 1.30
C GLY A 489 -9.88 -5.16 2.01
N GLY A 490 -8.78 -4.75 1.38
CA GLY A 490 -7.43 -4.88 1.91
C GLY A 490 -6.91 -3.58 2.51
N LEU A 491 -5.59 -3.50 2.64
CA LEU A 491 -4.84 -2.33 3.10
C LEU A 491 -4.06 -1.73 1.93
N GLY A 492 -4.39 -0.48 1.56
CA GLY A 492 -3.60 0.30 0.62
C GLY A 492 -2.71 1.30 1.36
N ILE A 493 -1.47 1.46 0.91
CA ILE A 493 -0.44 2.28 1.55
C ILE A 493 0.33 3.09 0.50
N LEU A 494 0.43 4.39 0.73
CA LEU A 494 1.42 5.27 0.12
C LEU A 494 2.19 5.97 1.24
N LEU A 495 3.51 5.83 1.25
CA LEU A 495 4.40 6.57 2.14
C LEU A 495 5.38 7.35 1.28
N ASP A 496 5.43 8.65 1.46
CA ASP A 496 6.49 9.51 0.95
C ASP A 496 7.23 10.13 2.14
N LEU A 497 8.56 10.11 2.09
CA LEU A 497 9.43 10.31 3.25
C LEU A 497 10.19 11.63 3.25
N GLU A 498 10.65 12.08 2.09
CA GLU A 498 11.48 13.28 1.93
C GLU A 498 11.25 13.83 0.53
N GLY A 499 10.79 15.06 0.39
CA GLY A 499 10.65 15.59 -0.95
C GLY A 499 10.01 16.94 -1.10
N ARG A 500 9.71 17.29 -2.34
CA ARG A 500 8.67 18.27 -2.65
C ARG A 500 7.84 17.68 -3.76
N ASP A 501 6.66 17.21 -3.40
CA ASP A 501 5.97 16.22 -4.20
C ASP A 501 4.70 16.77 -4.81
N HIS A 502 4.36 16.21 -5.96
CA HIS A 502 3.15 16.54 -6.69
C HIS A 502 2.26 15.31 -6.83
N TYR A 503 1.08 15.37 -6.24
CA TYR A 503 0.06 14.33 -6.30
C TYR A 503 -1.10 14.78 -7.19
N ASP A 504 -1.21 14.25 -8.41
CA ASP A 504 -2.34 14.47 -9.32
C ASP A 504 -3.23 13.22 -9.43
N SER A 505 -4.42 13.28 -8.84
CA SER A 505 -5.28 12.11 -8.74
C SER A 505 -6.75 12.38 -9.04
N ALA A 506 -7.37 11.41 -9.71
CA ALA A 506 -8.79 11.39 -9.97
C ALA A 506 -9.58 10.86 -8.76
N ASN A 507 -10.84 10.41 -8.94
CA ASN A 507 -11.71 10.10 -7.81
C ASN A 507 -11.21 8.90 -6.99
N PHE A 508 -11.57 8.89 -5.71
CA PHE A 508 -11.27 7.81 -4.76
C PHE A 508 -9.75 7.56 -4.64
N SER A 509 -9.02 8.54 -4.13
CA SER A 509 -7.56 8.52 -4.06
C SER A 509 -7.03 9.02 -2.71
N GLN A 510 -5.71 8.94 -2.53
CA GLN A 510 -4.95 9.51 -1.41
C GLN A 510 -5.47 9.09 -0.04
N GLY A 511 -5.08 7.88 0.38
CA GLY A 511 -5.47 7.33 1.68
C GLY A 511 -6.95 6.95 1.77
N GLN A 512 -7.53 6.47 0.66
CA GLN A 512 -8.96 6.22 0.54
C GLN A 512 -9.37 4.82 1.05
N GLY A 513 -10.47 4.74 1.83
CA GLY A 513 -11.06 3.47 2.26
C GLY A 513 -12.41 3.17 1.60
N TYR A 514 -12.55 2.04 0.90
CA TYR A 514 -13.81 1.61 0.27
C TYR A 514 -14.23 0.20 0.71
N PHE A 515 -15.47 0.03 1.16
CA PHE A 515 -16.08 -1.28 1.45
C PHE A 515 -15.24 -2.23 2.32
N PHE A 516 -15.10 -1.89 3.61
CA PHE A 516 -14.25 -2.61 4.56
C PHE A 516 -12.76 -2.68 4.15
N GLY A 517 -12.31 -1.81 3.24
CA GLY A 517 -10.90 -1.55 2.98
C GLY A 517 -10.38 -0.39 3.81
N ALA A 518 -9.08 -0.42 4.09
CA ALA A 518 -8.34 0.68 4.73
C ALA A 518 -7.35 1.28 3.75
N GLY A 519 -7.38 2.60 3.59
CA GLY A 519 -6.35 3.34 2.85
C GLY A 519 -5.54 4.25 3.77
N MET A 520 -4.26 4.38 3.46
CA MET A 520 -3.31 5.21 4.18
C MET A 520 -2.40 5.95 3.19
N LYS A 521 -2.35 7.28 3.28
CA LYS A 521 -1.29 8.12 2.74
C LYS A 521 -0.61 8.83 3.91
N LEU A 522 0.71 8.69 4.03
CA LEU A 522 1.51 9.53 4.92
C LEU A 522 2.56 10.24 4.08
N ASP A 523 2.58 11.55 4.20
CA ASP A 523 3.64 12.43 3.74
C ASP A 523 4.45 12.89 4.96
N PHE A 524 5.77 13.05 4.83
CA PHE A 524 6.64 13.31 5.98
C PHE A 524 7.41 14.63 5.93
N ASP A 525 7.70 15.16 4.74
CA ASP A 525 8.53 16.36 4.56
C ASP A 525 8.35 16.92 3.15
N GLY A 526 8.00 18.21 3.04
CA GLY A 526 8.02 18.88 1.74
C GLY A 526 7.36 20.25 1.74
N ASP A 527 7.02 20.78 0.56
CA ASP A 527 6.04 21.88 0.41
C ASP A 527 5.15 21.43 -0.75
N ASP A 528 4.13 20.65 -0.46
CA ASP A 528 3.60 19.67 -1.41
C ASP A 528 2.33 20.13 -2.12
N GLU A 529 2.09 19.57 -3.31
CA GLU A 529 0.89 19.84 -4.09
C GLU A 529 -0.03 18.60 -4.10
N HIS A 530 -1.15 18.65 -3.40
CA HIS A 530 -2.16 17.60 -3.39
C HIS A 530 -3.37 17.98 -4.24
N GLN A 531 -3.39 17.51 -5.48
CA GLN A 531 -4.53 17.60 -6.39
C GLN A 531 -5.34 16.29 -6.36
N GLY A 532 -6.59 16.40 -5.91
CA GLY A 532 -7.56 15.31 -5.93
C GLY A 532 -8.78 15.60 -6.80
N ALA A 533 -9.68 14.64 -6.88
CA ALA A 533 -11.02 14.83 -7.43
C ALA A 533 -12.08 14.56 -6.35
N ARG A 534 -13.17 13.86 -6.63
CA ARG A 534 -14.15 13.47 -5.61
C ARG A 534 -13.57 12.36 -4.73
N TYR A 535 -13.72 12.47 -3.40
CA TYR A 535 -13.12 11.52 -2.45
C TYR A 535 -11.59 11.43 -2.59
N GLY A 536 -10.92 12.55 -2.85
CA GLY A 536 -9.51 12.60 -3.23
C GLY A 536 -8.51 12.86 -2.11
N HIS A 537 -8.96 13.15 -0.87
CA HIS A 537 -8.06 13.41 0.26
C HIS A 537 -8.62 12.77 1.54
N GLY A 538 -8.01 11.68 2.01
CA GLY A 538 -8.31 11.05 3.30
C GLY A 538 -9.77 10.64 3.47
N ALA A 539 -10.39 10.12 2.41
CA ALA A 539 -11.84 9.91 2.35
C ALA A 539 -12.25 8.43 2.43
N SER A 540 -13.50 8.15 2.80
CA SER A 540 -13.98 6.77 2.92
C SER A 540 -15.45 6.59 2.58
N ALA A 541 -15.79 5.41 2.07
CA ALA A 541 -17.14 5.03 1.69
C ALA A 541 -17.48 3.56 2.00
N HIS A 542 -18.73 3.33 2.42
CA HIS A 542 -19.32 2.01 2.64
C HIS A 542 -18.59 1.15 3.69
N PHE A 543 -18.47 1.61 4.93
CA PHE A 543 -17.65 0.95 5.97
C PHE A 543 -16.15 0.93 5.65
N GLY A 544 -15.66 1.89 4.87
CA GLY A 544 -14.24 2.07 4.63
C GLY A 544 -13.52 2.78 5.78
N VAL A 545 -12.20 2.72 5.79
CA VAL A 545 -11.33 3.47 6.70
C VAL A 545 -10.33 4.27 5.86
N GLY A 546 -10.28 5.59 6.01
CA GLY A 546 -9.32 6.44 5.30
C GLY A 546 -8.45 7.24 6.27
N LEU A 547 -7.14 7.25 6.02
CA LEU A 547 -6.15 8.05 6.74
C LEU A 547 -5.27 8.79 5.74
N PHE A 548 -5.23 10.11 5.85
CA PHE A 548 -4.26 10.97 5.20
C PHE A 548 -3.58 11.77 6.30
N ILE A 549 -2.25 11.71 6.39
CA ILE A 549 -1.48 12.63 7.22
C ILE A 549 -0.42 13.31 6.36
N ASP A 550 -0.40 14.64 6.41
CA ASP A 550 0.77 15.44 6.09
C ASP A 550 1.47 15.86 7.38
N GLN A 551 2.81 15.91 7.38
CA GLN A 551 3.60 16.14 8.60
C GLN A 551 4.36 17.45 8.61
N GLN A 552 4.81 17.94 7.45
CA GLN A 552 5.61 19.16 7.35
C GLN A 552 5.55 19.79 5.96
N GLY A 553 5.31 21.11 5.93
CA GLY A 553 5.45 21.90 4.72
C GLY A 553 4.70 23.23 4.73
N ASN A 554 4.53 23.78 3.54
CA ASN A 554 3.56 24.82 3.22
C ASN A 554 2.85 24.37 1.95
N ASP A 555 1.74 23.67 2.14
CA ASP A 555 1.17 22.81 1.14
C ASP A 555 0.01 23.46 0.40
N HIS A 556 -0.28 22.89 -0.77
CA HIS A 556 -1.42 23.26 -1.58
C HIS A 556 -2.33 22.07 -1.84
N TYR A 557 -3.50 22.09 -1.21
CA TYR A 557 -4.56 21.13 -1.43
C TYR A 557 -5.58 21.67 -2.43
N SER A 558 -5.94 20.90 -3.44
CA SER A 558 -6.84 21.34 -4.50
C SER A 558 -7.75 20.21 -5.00
N SER A 559 -8.93 20.57 -5.52
CA SER A 559 -9.85 19.56 -6.05
C SER A 559 -10.53 19.98 -7.34
N SER A 560 -10.43 19.11 -8.34
CA SER A 560 -11.14 19.22 -9.62
C SER A 560 -12.58 18.70 -9.55
N GLY A 561 -12.90 17.91 -8.51
CA GLY A 561 -14.18 17.24 -8.31
C GLY A 561 -15.16 18.03 -7.44
N PRO A 562 -16.47 17.79 -7.57
CA PRO A 562 -17.46 18.66 -6.92
C PRO A 562 -17.74 18.36 -5.44
N PHE A 563 -17.28 17.24 -4.88
CA PHE A 563 -17.66 16.82 -3.53
C PHE A 563 -16.60 16.01 -2.79
N TYR A 564 -16.67 16.05 -1.46
CA TYR A 564 -16.09 15.09 -0.54
C TYR A 564 -14.56 15.04 -0.49
N ASN A 565 -13.92 16.13 -0.10
CA ASN A 565 -12.46 16.21 0.09
C ASN A 565 -12.06 16.58 1.51
N GLY A 566 -10.93 16.05 1.99
CA GLY A 566 -10.35 16.36 3.30
C GLY A 566 -11.09 15.71 4.46
N GLY A 567 -10.73 14.48 4.80
CA GLY A 567 -11.19 13.82 6.02
C GLY A 567 -12.68 13.47 6.02
N VAL A 568 -13.19 12.96 4.89
CA VAL A 568 -14.63 12.79 4.66
C VAL A 568 -15.09 11.34 4.76
N ALA A 569 -16.18 11.09 5.49
CA ALA A 569 -16.75 9.74 5.64
C ALA A 569 -18.19 9.61 5.11
N TRP A 570 -18.44 8.57 4.33
CA TRP A 570 -19.75 8.23 3.76
C TRP A 570 -20.19 6.80 4.12
N ASP A 571 -21.46 6.60 4.47
CA ASP A 571 -22.09 5.28 4.67
C ASP A 571 -21.32 4.42 5.68
N HIS A 572 -21.43 4.76 6.96
CA HIS A 572 -20.82 4.04 8.09
C HIS A 572 -19.29 3.91 8.07
N SER A 573 -18.62 4.79 7.33
CA SER A 573 -17.16 4.80 7.22
C SER A 573 -16.49 5.67 8.29
N VAL A 574 -15.18 5.53 8.43
CA VAL A 574 -14.33 6.33 9.31
C VAL A 574 -13.24 6.98 8.48
N SER A 575 -13.07 8.30 8.58
CA SER A 575 -12.01 9.03 7.88
C SER A 575 -11.37 10.09 8.74
N LEU A 576 -10.06 10.24 8.58
CA LEU A 576 -9.28 11.33 9.15
C LEU A 576 -8.30 11.86 8.10
N MET A 577 -8.30 13.18 7.94
CA MET A 577 -7.19 13.91 7.35
C MET A 577 -6.55 14.77 8.44
N LEU A 578 -5.23 14.81 8.46
CA LEU A 578 -4.45 15.62 9.39
C LEU A 578 -3.33 16.32 8.61
N ASP A 579 -3.27 17.62 8.76
CA ASP A 579 -2.09 18.43 8.50
C ASP A 579 -1.43 18.69 9.87
N ALA A 580 -0.22 18.18 10.09
CA ALA A 580 0.41 18.05 11.40
C ALA A 580 1.52 19.07 11.67
N GLU A 581 1.60 20.13 10.88
CA GLU A 581 2.54 21.23 11.07
C GLU A 581 1.85 22.54 11.49
N LYS A 582 2.62 23.63 11.38
CA LYS A 582 2.17 25.00 11.64
C LYS A 582 2.52 25.87 10.43
N GLY A 583 2.23 25.33 9.25
CA GLY A 583 2.66 25.82 7.95
C GLY A 583 1.92 27.07 7.51
N ARG A 584 1.97 27.35 6.21
CA ARG A 584 1.06 28.31 5.58
C ARG A 584 0.41 27.58 4.43
N ASP A 585 -0.75 27.03 4.71
CA ASP A 585 -1.36 26.04 3.86
C ASP A 585 -2.54 26.63 3.10
N ILE A 586 -2.73 26.14 1.88
CA ILE A 586 -3.78 26.62 0.98
C ILE A 586 -4.70 25.46 0.65
N TYR A 587 -5.97 25.58 1.05
CA TYR A 587 -7.01 24.60 0.77
C TYR A 587 -7.97 25.15 -0.29
N SER A 588 -7.64 24.92 -1.57
CA SER A 588 -8.34 25.41 -2.76
C SER A 588 -9.45 24.48 -3.25
N PHE A 589 -10.51 24.31 -2.45
CA PHE A 589 -11.71 23.53 -2.78
C PHE A 589 -12.85 24.39 -3.34
N GLU A 590 -12.54 25.33 -4.24
CA GLU A 590 -13.49 26.27 -4.87
C GLU A 590 -14.77 25.66 -5.42
N ARG A 591 -14.64 24.42 -5.93
CA ARG A 591 -15.73 23.67 -6.55
C ARG A 591 -16.14 22.44 -5.76
N SER A 592 -15.45 22.15 -4.66
CA SER A 592 -15.69 20.96 -3.85
C SER A 592 -16.35 21.30 -2.53
N THR A 593 -17.02 20.30 -1.96
CA THR A 593 -17.30 20.25 -0.52
C THR A 593 -16.17 19.51 0.20
N GLY A 594 -15.99 19.74 1.50
CA GLY A 594 -14.91 19.07 2.21
C GLY A 594 -14.59 19.60 3.60
N LEU A 595 -13.39 19.31 4.07
CA LEU A 595 -12.84 19.76 5.35
C LEU A 595 -13.66 19.21 6.53
N GLY A 596 -13.56 17.89 6.74
CA GLY A 596 -14.10 17.22 7.91
C GLY A 596 -15.60 16.99 7.85
N ARG A 597 -16.09 16.32 6.80
CA ARG A 597 -17.52 16.08 6.55
C ARG A 597 -17.94 14.62 6.78
N ALA A 598 -19.16 14.38 7.24
CA ALA A 598 -19.70 13.02 7.30
C ALA A 598 -21.20 12.90 6.96
N ASP A 599 -21.55 11.89 6.16
CA ASP A 599 -22.92 11.60 5.71
C ASP A 599 -23.26 10.10 5.88
N HIS A 600 -24.56 9.78 6.05
CA HIS A 600 -25.07 8.40 6.19
C HIS A 600 -24.42 7.56 7.30
N GLY A 601 -24.32 8.12 8.51
CA GLY A 601 -23.72 7.43 9.65
C GLY A 601 -22.20 7.36 9.56
N GLY A 602 -21.54 8.29 8.86
CA GLY A 602 -20.09 8.38 8.84
C GLY A 602 -19.50 9.02 10.11
N TRP A 603 -18.20 8.79 10.30
CA TRP A 603 -17.33 9.50 11.24
C TRP A 603 -16.21 10.16 10.43
N GLY A 604 -16.24 11.48 10.27
CA GLY A 604 -15.27 12.22 9.43
C GLY A 604 -14.59 13.33 10.22
N LEU A 605 -13.29 13.47 10.09
CA LEU A 605 -12.53 14.48 10.82
C LEU A 605 -11.43 15.08 9.94
N PHE A 606 -11.32 16.39 9.97
CA PHE A 606 -10.16 17.10 9.48
C PHE A 606 -9.53 17.88 10.64
N ILE A 607 -8.22 17.72 10.83
CA ILE A 607 -7.44 18.46 11.81
C ILE A 607 -6.34 19.18 11.03
N ASP A 608 -6.23 20.47 11.27
CA ASP A 608 -5.11 21.31 10.89
C ASP A 608 -4.46 21.77 12.21
N GLU A 609 -3.17 21.47 12.37
CA GLU A 609 -2.47 21.83 13.60
C GLU A 609 -2.21 23.33 13.74
N GLY A 610 -2.23 24.07 12.63
CA GLY A 610 -2.23 25.52 12.64
C GLY A 610 -1.41 26.16 11.53
N GLY A 611 -1.25 27.47 11.61
CA GLY A 611 -0.58 28.21 10.54
C GLY A 611 -1.16 29.60 10.30
N GLU A 612 -0.89 30.15 9.11
CA GLU A 612 -1.60 31.34 8.61
C GLU A 612 -2.37 30.95 7.34
N ASP A 613 -3.44 30.17 7.50
CA ASP A 613 -3.93 29.30 6.45
C ASP A 613 -5.08 29.92 5.65
N GLN A 614 -5.30 29.36 4.46
CA GLN A 614 -6.35 29.82 3.55
C GLN A 614 -7.28 28.68 3.20
N TYR A 615 -8.50 28.73 3.72
CA TYR A 615 -9.52 27.74 3.44
C TYR A 615 -10.58 28.26 2.49
N LEU A 616 -10.73 27.57 1.37
CA LEU A 616 -11.72 27.89 0.34
C LEU A 616 -12.52 26.64 0.01
N ALA A 617 -13.78 26.56 0.47
CA ALA A 617 -14.67 25.44 0.15
C ALA A 617 -16.11 25.92 -0.08
N THR A 618 -16.84 25.22 -0.96
CA THR A 618 -18.27 25.56 -1.22
C THR A 618 -19.14 25.35 0.02
N SER A 619 -18.86 24.31 0.79
CA SER A 619 -19.42 23.95 2.09
C SER A 619 -18.60 22.78 2.66
N GLY A 620 -18.92 22.32 3.87
CA GLY A 620 -18.33 21.09 4.41
C GLY A 620 -17.59 21.24 5.73
N PHE A 621 -17.20 22.47 6.09
CA PHE A 621 -16.40 22.82 7.27
C PHE A 621 -16.91 22.19 8.57
N GLY A 622 -16.47 20.97 8.86
CA GLY A 622 -16.86 20.20 10.04
C GLY A 622 -18.33 19.77 10.07
N ASP A 623 -19.05 19.77 8.95
CA ASP A 623 -20.50 19.55 8.93
C ASP A 623 -20.90 18.09 8.71
N SER A 624 -22.10 17.73 9.16
CA SER A 624 -22.59 16.35 9.04
C SER A 624 -24.08 16.27 8.73
N SER A 625 -24.53 15.10 8.26
CA SER A 625 -25.94 14.82 8.05
C SER A 625 -26.41 13.52 8.73
N GLU A 626 -27.73 13.40 8.87
CA GLU A 626 -28.42 12.21 9.39
C GLU A 626 -27.94 11.80 10.79
N LYS A 627 -27.24 10.67 10.91
CA LYS A 627 -26.72 10.10 12.17
C LYS A 627 -25.20 10.20 12.27
N SER A 628 -24.58 10.93 11.34
CA SER A 628 -23.13 11.05 11.22
C SER A 628 -22.58 12.03 12.24
N VAL A 629 -21.29 11.92 12.53
CA VAL A 629 -20.54 12.93 13.28
C VAL A 629 -19.35 13.39 12.47
N ALA A 630 -19.13 14.71 12.46
CA ALA A 630 -18.05 15.28 11.68
C ALA A 630 -17.39 16.46 12.38
N GLY A 631 -16.14 16.76 12.05
CA GLY A 631 -15.38 17.82 12.69
C GLY A 631 -14.33 18.44 11.79
N PHE A 632 -14.16 19.75 11.89
CA PHE A 632 -13.00 20.47 11.38
C PHE A 632 -12.41 21.27 12.54
N PHE A 633 -11.14 21.00 12.84
CA PHE A 633 -10.38 21.63 13.90
C PHE A 633 -9.13 22.26 13.31
N ASP A 634 -9.10 23.59 13.31
CA ASP A 634 -7.90 24.40 13.16
C ASP A 634 -7.46 24.78 14.59
N LEU A 635 -6.22 24.44 14.95
CA LEU A 635 -5.78 24.41 16.34
C LEU A 635 -5.01 25.64 16.81
N GLU A 636 -4.42 26.41 15.91
CA GLU A 636 -3.63 27.60 16.21
C GLU A 636 -3.31 28.38 14.94
N GLY A 637 -3.79 29.61 14.79
CA GLY A 637 -3.44 30.32 13.57
C GLY A 637 -4.05 31.69 13.46
N LYS A 638 -3.90 32.28 12.28
CA LYS A 638 -4.74 33.41 11.89
C LYS A 638 -5.14 33.27 10.44
N ASP A 639 -6.39 32.89 10.25
CA ASP A 639 -6.75 32.17 9.04
C ASP A 639 -7.80 32.91 8.23
N ILE A 640 -7.82 32.60 6.93
CA ILE A 640 -8.72 33.21 5.97
C ILE A 640 -9.68 32.16 5.44
N TYR A 641 -10.92 32.28 5.89
CA TYR A 641 -12.03 31.45 5.42
C TYR A 641 -12.79 32.16 4.30
N THR A 642 -12.69 31.62 3.09
CA THR A 642 -13.38 32.15 1.91
C THR A 642 -14.49 31.22 1.46
N SER A 643 -15.71 31.75 1.30
CA SER A 643 -16.82 31.03 0.68
C SER A 643 -17.00 31.50 -0.76
N PRO A 644 -16.98 30.59 -1.76
CA PRO A 644 -17.20 30.97 -3.15
C PRO A 644 -18.64 31.46 -3.34
N SER A 645 -18.90 32.19 -4.43
CA SER A 645 -20.24 32.74 -4.74
C SER A 645 -21.33 31.66 -4.87
N THR A 646 -20.93 30.42 -5.15
CA THR A 646 -21.75 29.22 -5.27
C THR A 646 -22.07 28.57 -3.92
N SER A 647 -21.48 29.04 -2.82
CA SER A 647 -21.70 28.49 -1.48
C SER A 647 -23.16 28.63 -1.05
N SER A 648 -23.74 27.51 -0.60
CA SER A 648 -25.07 27.48 0.00
C SER A 648 -25.07 27.71 1.51
N THR A 649 -23.91 27.96 2.13
CA THR A 649 -23.78 28.09 3.59
C THR A 649 -24.37 29.42 4.08
N PRO A 650 -25.36 29.39 4.99
CA PRO A 650 -25.92 30.60 5.61
C PRO A 650 -24.84 31.45 6.30
N ALA A 651 -24.97 32.78 6.27
CA ALA A 651 -23.94 33.69 6.78
C ALA A 651 -23.57 33.47 8.26
N ASP A 652 -24.55 33.12 9.09
CA ASP A 652 -24.37 32.79 10.51
C ASP A 652 -23.76 31.41 10.73
N ALA A 653 -23.67 30.56 9.71
CA ALA A 653 -23.03 29.26 9.74
C ALA A 653 -21.69 29.22 8.98
N ARG A 654 -21.20 30.37 8.49
CA ARG A 654 -19.90 30.44 7.80
C ARG A 654 -18.73 30.42 8.80
N PRO A 655 -17.67 29.63 8.52
CA PRO A 655 -16.45 29.64 9.32
C PRO A 655 -15.74 31.00 9.22
N THR A 656 -15.06 31.38 10.29
CA THR A 656 -14.23 32.59 10.40
C THR A 656 -13.18 32.37 11.47
N ASP A 657 -12.07 33.11 11.38
CA ASP A 657 -11.00 33.21 12.37
C ASP A 657 -11.51 33.28 13.84
N GLY A 658 -10.96 32.43 14.71
CA GLY A 658 -11.25 32.30 16.14
C GLY A 658 -12.68 31.88 16.50
N ARG A 659 -13.41 31.24 15.57
CA ARG A 659 -14.84 30.91 15.75
C ARG A 659 -15.08 29.43 16.07
N ARG A 660 -16.15 29.19 16.83
CA ARG A 660 -16.70 27.85 17.07
C ARG A 660 -18.13 27.76 16.56
N ILE A 661 -18.43 26.75 15.76
CA ILE A 661 -19.76 26.49 15.20
C ILE A 661 -20.15 25.05 15.54
N PHE A 662 -21.37 24.88 16.03
CA PHE A 662 -21.94 23.57 16.31
C PHE A 662 -23.15 23.36 15.42
N TYR A 663 -23.06 22.38 14.54
CA TYR A 663 -24.14 22.09 13.61
C TYR A 663 -25.18 21.20 14.30
N PRO A 664 -26.49 21.53 14.22
CA PRO A 664 -27.55 20.74 14.84
C PRO A 664 -27.58 19.26 14.41
N GLN A 665 -26.95 18.95 13.27
CA GLN A 665 -26.88 17.61 12.69
C GLN A 665 -25.72 16.75 13.19
N GLY A 666 -24.86 17.26 14.08
CA GLY A 666 -23.76 16.48 14.69
C GLY A 666 -22.37 16.80 14.18
N GLY A 667 -22.21 17.96 13.55
CA GLY A 667 -20.92 18.49 13.10
C GLY A 667 -20.38 19.56 14.04
N ALA A 668 -19.07 19.79 14.01
CA ALA A 668 -18.41 20.89 14.70
C ALA A 668 -17.32 21.52 13.85
N PHE A 669 -17.28 22.85 13.81
CA PHE A 669 -16.14 23.63 13.34
C PHE A 669 -15.54 24.35 14.54
N VAL A 670 -14.22 24.23 14.72
CA VAL A 670 -13.47 24.87 15.79
C VAL A 670 -12.19 25.44 15.20
N ASP A 671 -12.04 26.73 15.39
CA ASP A 671 -10.83 27.48 15.09
C ASP A 671 -10.44 28.28 16.35
N ARG A 672 -9.13 28.39 16.64
CA ARG A 672 -8.60 28.63 17.99
C ARG A 672 -7.75 29.88 18.19
#